data_AF-A0A330LAJ7-F1
#
_entry.id   AF-A0A330LAJ7-F1
#
_cell.length_a   1.000
_cell.length_b   1.000
_cell.length_c   1.000
_cell.angle_alpha   90.00
_cell.angle_beta   90.00
_cell.angle_gamma   90.00
#
_symmetry.space_group_name_H-M   'P 1'
#
loop_
_entity.id
_entity.type
_entity.pdbx_description
1 polymer ?
#
loop_
_entity_poly.entity_id
_entity_poly.type
_entity_poly.pdbx_seq_one_letter_code
_entity_poly.pdbx_strand_id
1 'polypeptide(L)'
;MPLDEPLKQTVSALCSDVAADVLQDFLSRMDQEYFRRFEPATVAQHVRLAAQLTPDHPCEVTIVERRDQHFDLTLVAYDYFSAFANICGLLSAFGLNIEEGQIYTFADSAAPVTTRSGYAGGQRIRPKSRPGLSRKKIVDVFRVQPGRGVPFGPDDHQRLIAELTTLLQQLDAGEFDEARQAVNRQLVEQLGKRRGSFSGLLHTVHITFDNSQSPTDTVMDIQSDDTPAFLYAFANALAMRNIYIDKAQFAIEDGKLHDRFYVRNRHGQKLTDLADQQHLRLTAVLIKQFTHALTWAPDPAKALEAFDQFLDLTVQDTKGKAQQQALAFLGDKKTFPLLARLLGTSDFLWEDFLRRQHGNLLPLLQHYRDAPLIKPQTALRKELDKLVDKAKTDEARKEALNRFKDQELFRIDMKHMVESSGLADFSQALTELAEVIVSRSLRDCQAKLEKQYGAPKLANKKPCPFAILGQGKFGGRELGYASDIEVLFVYGGAGRTSGKQGIENSEYFERLAQELLQWIEAKQEGIFHLDIRLRPHGGKGSLTNPLEEIISYYSPTGLAAPFERQSMIKLRTVAGDATLGKQVEAHRDHYVYGGEPWDLPTALDLRRAQLKQLVEPGTVNVKHSAGGLVDIEYAVQYLQVMHGHKQPILRTPNTMQALAGLVECGLVTRQDGEQLRKAYLFIRMLIDGLRMVRGNAKDLVLPPSDSEEFIFLARRVGYTTDDWQAGARHLQTDIEQHMKLTKEFFERTFGKV
;
A
#
# COMPACT_ATOMS: atom_id res chain seq x y z
N MET A 1 2.18 48.11 -17.45
CA MET A 1 2.85 49.43 -17.44
C MET A 1 4.34 49.20 -17.26
N PRO A 2 5.24 50.02 -17.83
CA PRO A 2 6.67 49.91 -17.56
C PRO A 2 6.98 50.22 -16.08
N LEU A 3 8.04 49.60 -15.55
CA LEU A 3 8.58 49.88 -14.21
C LEU A 3 8.85 51.38 -14.08
N ASP A 4 8.54 51.95 -12.92
CA ASP A 4 8.80 53.36 -12.62
C ASP A 4 10.31 53.64 -12.73
N GLU A 5 10.70 54.54 -13.63
CA GLU A 5 12.10 54.87 -13.92
C GLU A 5 12.92 55.32 -12.68
N PRO A 6 12.35 56.07 -11.71
CA PRO A 6 13.04 56.41 -10.47
C PRO A 6 13.45 55.18 -9.63
N LEU A 7 12.62 54.13 -9.62
CA LEU A 7 12.90 52.91 -8.88
C LEU A 7 14.06 52.14 -9.51
N LYS A 8 14.06 51.99 -10.84
CA LYS A 8 15.17 51.37 -11.58
C LYS A 8 16.49 52.07 -11.34
N GLN A 9 16.51 53.41 -11.36
CA GLN A 9 17.71 54.20 -11.10
C GLN A 9 18.23 53.98 -9.67
N THR A 10 17.33 53.95 -8.68
CA THR A 10 17.67 53.72 -7.28
C THR A 10 18.25 52.31 -7.06
N VAL A 11 17.61 51.27 -7.59
CA VAL A 11 18.11 49.88 -7.50
C VAL A 11 19.44 49.74 -8.25
N SER A 12 19.58 50.35 -9.43
CA SER A 12 20.82 50.31 -10.21
C SER A 12 21.99 50.97 -9.47
N ALA A 13 21.75 52.07 -8.77
CA ALA A 13 22.76 52.73 -7.93
C ALA A 13 23.18 51.84 -6.75
N LEU A 14 22.22 51.12 -6.15
CA LEU A 14 22.48 50.20 -5.04
C LEU A 14 23.19 48.92 -5.49
N CYS A 15 23.05 48.48 -6.74
CA CYS A 15 23.66 47.26 -7.29
C CYS A 15 24.91 47.50 -8.15
N SER A 16 25.70 48.54 -7.84
CA SER A 16 26.93 48.86 -8.61
C SER A 16 27.97 47.73 -8.64
N ASP A 17 27.86 46.79 -7.70
CA ASP A 17 28.67 45.56 -7.56
C ASP A 17 28.17 44.38 -8.41
N VAL A 18 26.97 44.47 -8.99
CA VAL A 18 26.37 43.41 -9.81
C VAL A 18 26.53 43.71 -11.29
N ALA A 19 26.80 42.67 -12.09
CA ALA A 19 26.95 42.83 -13.53
C ALA A 19 25.65 43.35 -14.20
N ALA A 20 25.79 44.31 -15.10
CA ALA A 20 24.66 45.03 -15.71
C ALA A 20 23.68 44.13 -16.47
N ASP A 21 24.18 43.05 -17.09
CA ASP A 21 23.37 42.04 -17.78
C ASP A 21 22.45 41.25 -16.82
N VAL A 22 22.95 40.91 -15.63
CA VAL A 22 22.18 40.22 -14.58
C VAL A 22 21.12 41.15 -13.99
N LEU A 23 21.49 42.40 -13.71
CA LEU A 23 20.57 43.41 -13.22
C LEU A 23 19.44 43.68 -14.24
N GLN A 24 19.78 43.80 -15.53
CA GLN A 24 18.80 44.01 -16.59
C GLN A 24 17.87 42.80 -16.78
N ASP A 25 18.42 41.57 -16.76
CA ASP A 25 17.62 40.33 -16.80
C ASP A 25 16.61 40.29 -15.64
N PHE A 26 17.04 40.58 -14.42
CA PHE A 26 16.18 40.63 -13.24
C PHE A 26 15.07 41.69 -13.37
N LEU A 27 15.44 42.94 -13.66
CA LEU A 27 14.49 44.05 -13.74
C LEU A 27 13.48 43.90 -14.89
N SER A 28 13.84 43.21 -15.97
CA SER A 28 12.99 43.06 -17.15
C SER A 28 12.01 41.88 -17.06
N ARG A 29 12.35 40.84 -16.29
CA ARG A 29 11.57 39.60 -16.21
C ARG A 29 10.79 39.44 -14.91
N MET A 30 11.12 40.22 -13.87
CA MET A 30 10.38 40.17 -12.61
C MET A 30 9.03 40.89 -12.70
N ASP A 31 8.03 40.38 -11.97
CA ASP A 31 6.67 40.93 -11.97
C ASP A 31 6.63 42.40 -11.48
N GLN A 32 5.71 43.20 -12.00
CA GLN A 32 5.59 44.61 -11.62
C GLN A 32 5.14 44.80 -10.16
N GLU A 33 4.33 43.88 -9.64
CA GLU A 33 3.83 43.92 -8.27
C GLU A 33 4.94 43.66 -7.26
N TYR A 34 5.94 42.84 -7.61
CA TYR A 34 7.14 42.62 -6.80
C TYR A 34 7.81 43.95 -6.42
N PHE A 35 7.97 44.85 -7.41
CA PHE A 35 8.61 46.16 -7.21
C PHE A 35 7.76 47.15 -6.41
N ARG A 36 6.45 46.92 -6.31
CA ARG A 36 5.58 47.71 -5.42
C ARG A 36 5.59 47.18 -4.00
N ARG A 37 5.94 45.90 -3.83
CA ARG A 37 5.90 45.21 -2.54
C ARG A 37 7.21 45.34 -1.75
N PHE A 38 8.34 45.38 -2.44
CA PHE A 38 9.66 45.43 -1.82
C PHE A 38 10.34 46.78 -2.00
N GLU A 39 10.93 47.28 -0.92
CA GLU A 39 11.72 48.49 -0.92
C GLU A 39 12.98 48.36 -1.82
N PRO A 40 13.49 49.45 -2.41
CA PRO A 40 14.64 49.40 -3.32
C PRO A 40 15.87 48.69 -2.76
N ALA A 41 16.12 48.82 -1.45
CA ALA A 41 17.23 48.17 -0.76
C ALA A 41 17.07 46.64 -0.70
N THR A 42 15.86 46.15 -0.43
CA THR A 42 15.53 44.72 -0.43
C THR A 42 15.62 44.15 -1.84
N VAL A 43 15.13 44.89 -2.84
CA VAL A 43 15.27 44.51 -4.25
C VAL A 43 16.74 44.37 -4.63
N ALA A 44 17.59 45.31 -4.21
CA ALA A 44 19.03 45.24 -4.46
C ALA A 44 19.68 44.01 -3.81
N GLN A 45 19.26 43.63 -2.59
CA GLN A 45 19.70 42.39 -1.95
C GLN A 45 19.30 41.15 -2.77
N HIS A 46 18.04 41.05 -3.20
CA HIS A 46 17.57 39.91 -4.01
C HIS A 46 18.33 39.81 -5.34
N VAL A 47 18.66 40.94 -5.97
CA VAL A 47 19.48 40.96 -7.19
C VAL A 47 20.89 40.41 -6.93
N ARG A 48 21.52 40.75 -5.79
CA ARG A 48 22.83 40.19 -5.41
C ARG A 48 22.78 38.69 -5.16
N LEU A 49 21.72 38.19 -4.53
CA LEU A 49 21.52 36.75 -4.35
C LEU A 49 21.35 36.07 -5.71
N ALA A 50 20.52 36.64 -6.59
CA ALA A 50 20.30 36.12 -7.95
C ALA A 50 21.58 36.11 -8.80
N ALA A 51 22.54 37.01 -8.53
CA ALA A 51 23.82 37.09 -9.22
C ALA A 51 24.82 35.99 -8.80
N GLN A 52 24.58 35.34 -7.65
CA GLN A 52 25.43 34.26 -7.13
C GLN A 52 25.03 32.88 -7.67
N LEU A 53 23.84 32.77 -8.28
CA LEU A 53 23.35 31.50 -8.81
C LEU A 53 24.21 30.99 -9.97
N THR A 54 24.56 29.71 -9.91
CA THR A 54 25.26 28.98 -10.97
C THR A 54 24.63 27.60 -11.15
N PRO A 55 24.88 26.87 -12.26
CA PRO A 55 24.35 25.51 -12.41
C PRO A 55 24.65 24.57 -11.23
N ASP A 56 25.84 24.67 -10.62
CA ASP A 56 26.24 23.86 -9.46
C ASP A 56 25.74 24.43 -8.12
N HIS A 57 25.23 25.67 -8.12
CA HIS A 57 24.72 26.40 -6.96
C HIS A 57 23.34 27.00 -7.28
N PRO A 58 22.27 26.18 -7.24
CA PRO A 58 20.98 26.53 -7.83
C PRO A 58 20.14 27.46 -6.96
N CYS A 59 20.53 27.73 -5.71
CA CYS A 59 19.81 28.61 -4.80
C CYS A 59 20.70 29.36 -3.80
N GLU A 60 20.16 30.47 -3.31
CA GLU A 60 20.66 31.27 -2.21
C GLU A 60 19.55 31.44 -1.18
N VAL A 61 19.88 31.30 0.10
CA VAL A 61 18.91 31.39 1.19
C VAL A 61 19.45 32.33 2.26
N THR A 62 18.65 33.30 2.67
CA THR A 62 18.96 34.14 3.84
C THR A 62 17.86 34.01 4.87
N ILE A 63 18.23 33.88 6.14
CA ILE A 63 17.32 33.72 7.28
C ILE A 63 17.64 34.84 8.27
N VAL A 64 16.65 35.68 8.55
CA VAL A 64 16.79 36.82 9.46
C VAL A 64 15.81 36.67 10.61
N GLU A 65 16.33 36.54 11.82
CA GLU A 65 15.51 36.51 13.04
C GLU A 65 14.86 37.88 13.29
N ARG A 66 13.58 37.83 13.64
CA ARG A 66 12.72 38.94 14.05
C ARG A 66 12.31 38.75 15.52
N ARG A 67 11.53 39.68 16.05
CA ARG A 67 11.03 39.59 17.44
C ARG A 67 10.10 38.38 17.60
N ASP A 68 10.01 37.90 18.84
CA ASP A 68 9.06 36.85 19.24
C ASP A 68 9.18 35.52 18.47
N GLN A 69 10.42 35.11 18.14
CA GLN A 69 10.74 33.87 17.41
C GLN A 69 10.15 33.80 15.99
N HIS A 70 9.97 34.93 15.33
CA HIS A 70 9.63 34.98 13.91
C HIS A 70 10.91 35.08 13.08
N PHE A 71 10.92 34.50 11.89
CA PHE A 71 12.04 34.54 10.97
C PHE A 71 11.55 34.95 9.58
N ASP A 72 12.25 35.90 8.96
CA ASP A 72 12.06 36.19 7.54
C ASP A 72 13.07 35.34 6.76
N LEU A 73 12.58 34.45 5.91
CA LEU A 73 13.36 33.59 5.03
C LEU A 73 13.22 34.09 3.59
N THR A 74 14.33 34.38 2.95
CA THR A 74 14.38 34.76 1.53
C THR A 74 15.15 33.71 0.76
N LEU A 75 14.48 33.04 -0.17
CA LEU A 75 15.03 32.09 -1.11
C LEU A 75 15.08 32.73 -2.51
N VAL A 76 16.25 32.71 -3.13
CA VAL A 76 16.42 33.07 -4.54
C VAL A 76 17.00 31.86 -5.25
N ALA A 77 16.30 31.31 -6.24
CA ALA A 77 16.71 30.06 -6.89
C ALA A 77 16.40 30.06 -8.38
N TYR A 78 16.92 29.08 -9.13
CA TYR A 78 16.33 28.75 -10.43
C TYR A 78 14.92 28.18 -10.24
N ASP A 79 14.05 28.48 -11.20
CA ASP A 79 12.70 27.95 -11.23
C ASP A 79 12.72 26.50 -11.74
N TYR A 80 12.06 25.62 -10.98
CA TYR A 80 11.88 24.22 -11.31
C TYR A 80 10.42 23.83 -11.15
N PHE A 81 9.98 22.87 -11.95
CA PHE A 81 8.68 22.25 -11.75
C PHE A 81 8.56 21.71 -10.32
N SER A 82 7.44 22.01 -9.65
CA SER A 82 7.14 21.64 -8.27
C SER A 82 8.05 22.24 -7.17
N ALA A 83 8.96 23.17 -7.49
CA ALA A 83 9.87 23.78 -6.51
C ALA A 83 9.11 24.37 -5.31
N PHE A 84 8.09 25.19 -5.59
CA PHE A 84 7.29 25.85 -4.55
C PHE A 84 6.66 24.85 -3.56
N ALA A 85 6.11 23.73 -4.07
CA ALA A 85 5.55 22.69 -3.23
C ALA A 85 6.64 22.13 -2.31
N ASN A 86 7.74 21.65 -2.88
CA ASN A 86 8.84 21.04 -2.13
C ASN A 86 9.43 21.99 -1.06
N ILE A 87 9.58 23.28 -1.37
CA ILE A 87 10.03 24.30 -0.40
C ILE A 87 9.07 24.39 0.78
N CYS A 88 7.76 24.55 0.52
CA CYS A 88 6.76 24.63 1.59
C CYS A 88 6.71 23.35 2.45
N GLY A 89 6.87 22.19 1.81
CA GLY A 89 6.91 20.91 2.50
C GLY A 89 8.15 20.79 3.40
N LEU A 90 9.32 21.22 2.92
CA LEU A 90 10.55 21.20 3.69
C LEU A 90 10.50 22.18 4.88
N LEU A 91 9.98 23.40 4.69
CA LEU A 91 9.75 24.32 5.81
C LEU A 91 8.83 23.71 6.88
N SER A 92 7.74 23.06 6.45
CA SER A 92 6.83 22.35 7.34
C SER A 92 7.51 21.15 8.04
N ALA A 93 8.43 20.47 7.35
CA ALA A 93 9.25 19.37 7.88
C ALA A 93 10.33 19.82 8.88
N PHE A 94 10.68 21.09 8.89
CA PHE A 94 11.44 21.72 9.98
C PHE A 94 10.54 22.16 11.15
N GLY A 95 9.24 21.89 11.07
CA GLY A 95 8.27 22.27 12.10
C GLY A 95 7.93 23.76 12.09
N LEU A 96 8.23 24.46 11.00
CA LEU A 96 7.95 25.88 10.81
C LEU A 96 6.51 26.06 10.32
N ASN A 97 5.79 26.99 10.92
CA ASN A 97 4.51 27.46 10.43
C ASN A 97 4.77 28.65 9.48
N ILE A 98 4.20 28.64 8.28
CA ILE A 98 4.30 29.74 7.32
C ILE A 98 3.12 30.69 7.58
N GLU A 99 3.40 31.90 8.06
CA GLU A 99 2.37 32.89 8.42
C GLU A 99 2.11 33.88 7.30
N GLU A 100 3.17 34.29 6.61
CA GLU A 100 3.10 35.15 5.42
C GLU A 100 4.03 34.61 4.34
N GLY A 101 3.67 34.80 3.08
CA GLY A 101 4.58 34.53 1.97
C GLY A 101 4.31 35.38 0.75
N GLN A 102 5.37 35.64 -0.01
CA GLN A 102 5.39 36.43 -1.23
C GLN A 102 6.28 35.71 -2.25
N ILE A 103 5.65 35.09 -3.24
CA ILE A 103 6.28 34.15 -4.18
C ILE A 103 6.22 34.75 -5.57
N TYR A 104 7.38 34.92 -6.23
CA TYR A 104 7.46 35.55 -7.53
C TYR A 104 8.38 34.78 -8.49
N THR A 105 7.83 34.43 -9.64
CA THR A 105 8.57 33.75 -10.72
C THR A 105 8.89 34.71 -11.86
N PHE A 106 10.08 34.56 -12.47
CA PHE A 106 10.46 35.30 -13.66
C PHE A 106 9.54 34.97 -14.84
N ALA A 107 9.10 36.01 -15.56
CA ALA A 107 8.41 35.87 -16.83
C ALA A 107 9.28 35.18 -17.90
N ASP A 108 8.63 34.62 -18.92
CA ASP A 108 9.29 34.08 -20.10
C ASP A 108 10.10 35.17 -20.83
N SER A 109 11.31 34.83 -21.25
CA SER A 109 12.11 35.75 -22.08
C SER A 109 11.37 35.96 -23.40
N ALA A 110 11.12 37.22 -23.77
CA ALA A 110 10.60 37.54 -25.09
C ALA A 110 11.51 36.93 -26.17
N ALA A 111 10.94 36.17 -27.11
CA ALA A 111 11.70 35.71 -28.27
C ALA A 111 12.28 36.93 -29.00
N PRO A 112 13.54 36.88 -29.47
CA PRO A 112 14.13 38.02 -30.16
C PRO A 112 13.28 38.33 -31.39
N VAL A 113 12.71 39.53 -31.43
CA VAL A 113 11.99 40.08 -32.58
C VAL A 113 12.95 39.99 -33.77
N THR A 114 12.68 39.09 -34.72
CA THR A 114 13.42 39.03 -35.97
C THR A 114 13.05 40.25 -36.80
N THR A 115 13.74 41.36 -36.57
CA THR A 115 13.76 42.48 -37.51
C THR A 115 14.41 41.98 -38.79
N ARG A 116 13.61 41.80 -39.85
CA ARG A 116 14.10 41.66 -41.22
C ARG A 116 14.83 42.95 -41.59
N SER A 117 16.16 42.96 -41.53
CA SER A 117 16.99 43.94 -42.25
C SER A 117 18.04 43.20 -43.07
N GLY A 118 18.21 43.64 -44.31
CA GLY A 118 18.88 42.94 -45.40
C GLY A 118 20.36 42.58 -45.22
N TYR A 119 20.78 41.73 -46.14
CA TYR A 119 22.13 41.21 -46.38
C TYR A 119 23.26 42.24 -46.26
N ALA A 120 24.27 41.92 -45.44
CA ALA A 120 25.70 42.09 -45.76
C ALA A 120 26.53 41.16 -44.85
N GLY A 121 27.47 40.41 -45.44
CA GLY A 121 28.25 39.38 -44.78
C GLY A 121 29.21 39.92 -43.72
N GLY A 122 29.16 39.32 -42.53
CA GLY A 122 30.12 39.49 -41.44
C GLY A 122 29.90 38.40 -40.40
N GLN A 123 30.97 37.72 -39.98
CA GLN A 123 30.93 36.66 -38.97
C GLN A 123 30.17 37.11 -37.72
N ARG A 124 29.01 36.50 -37.45
CA ARG A 124 28.30 36.66 -36.17
C ARG A 124 29.10 35.93 -35.08
N ILE A 125 29.90 36.68 -34.33
CA ILE A 125 30.33 36.26 -33.00
C ILE A 125 29.05 36.18 -32.16
N ARG A 126 28.56 34.97 -31.86
CA ARG A 126 27.54 34.78 -30.82
C ARG A 126 28.15 35.27 -29.50
N PRO A 127 27.58 36.27 -28.80
CA PRO A 127 28.04 36.59 -27.47
C PRO A 127 27.87 35.32 -26.62
N LYS A 128 28.96 34.90 -25.94
CA LYS A 128 28.90 33.83 -24.93
C LYS A 128 27.92 34.29 -23.84
N SER A 129 26.68 33.83 -23.87
CA SER A 129 25.76 34.04 -22.75
C SER A 129 26.32 33.29 -21.55
N ARG A 130 26.37 33.94 -20.39
CA ARG A 130 26.80 33.29 -19.15
C ARG A 130 25.87 32.09 -18.86
N PRO A 131 26.41 30.94 -18.44
CA PRO A 131 25.58 29.81 -17.99
C PRO A 131 24.56 30.29 -16.95
N GLY A 132 23.28 29.96 -17.13
CA GLY A 132 22.22 30.28 -16.16
C GLY A 132 21.46 31.61 -16.37
N LEU A 133 21.95 32.55 -17.19
CA LEU A 133 21.26 33.85 -17.40
C LEU A 133 19.88 33.70 -18.05
N SER A 134 19.70 32.71 -18.94
CA SER A 134 18.44 32.46 -19.65
C SER A 134 17.42 31.66 -18.85
N ARG A 135 17.79 31.12 -17.68
CA ARG A 135 16.88 30.32 -16.85
C ARG A 135 15.87 31.23 -16.16
N LYS A 136 14.66 30.73 -15.91
CA LYS A 136 13.73 31.39 -14.98
C LYS A 136 14.29 31.26 -13.57
N LYS A 137 14.04 32.29 -12.76
CA LYS A 137 14.41 32.34 -11.35
C LYS A 137 13.17 32.64 -10.53
N ILE A 138 13.19 32.23 -9.28
CA ILE A 138 12.16 32.53 -8.28
C ILE A 138 12.77 33.40 -7.18
N VAL A 139 11.93 34.25 -6.60
CA VAL A 139 12.22 34.99 -5.38
C VAL A 139 11.07 34.78 -4.42
N ASP A 140 11.33 33.96 -3.42
CA ASP A 140 10.33 33.51 -2.46
C ASP A 140 10.70 34.05 -1.08
N VAL A 141 9.81 34.86 -0.50
CA VAL A 141 9.99 35.44 0.82
C VAL A 141 8.91 34.91 1.74
N PHE A 142 9.30 34.26 2.83
CA PHE A 142 8.41 33.69 3.83
C PHE A 142 8.64 34.36 5.19
N ARG A 143 7.56 34.62 5.91
CA ARG A 143 7.61 34.81 7.36
C ARG A 143 7.20 33.51 8.01
N VAL A 144 8.09 32.97 8.83
CA VAL A 144 7.90 31.68 9.49
C VAL A 144 8.06 31.79 11.00
N GLN A 145 7.30 30.96 11.72
CA GLN A 145 7.41 30.81 13.16
C GLN A 145 7.63 29.33 13.51
N PRO A 146 8.68 28.96 14.27
CA PRO A 146 8.83 27.60 14.77
C PRO A 146 7.64 27.21 15.66
N GLY A 147 7.14 25.98 15.48
CA GLY A 147 6.10 25.45 16.35
C GLY A 147 6.53 25.37 17.82
N ARG A 148 5.56 25.27 18.73
CA ARG A 148 5.84 25.19 20.17
C ARG A 148 6.80 24.04 20.49
N GLY A 149 7.96 24.37 21.07
CA GLY A 149 8.99 23.40 21.44
C GLY A 149 9.89 22.91 20.29
N VAL A 150 9.78 23.52 19.11
CA VAL A 150 10.66 23.26 17.96
C VAL A 150 11.88 24.19 18.05
N PRO A 151 13.11 23.67 18.18
CA PRO A 151 14.30 24.49 18.07
C PRO A 151 14.49 24.97 16.63
N PHE A 152 14.92 26.20 16.45
CA PHE A 152 15.31 26.74 15.14
C PHE A 152 16.47 27.71 15.33
N GLY A 153 17.64 27.14 15.62
CA GLY A 153 18.88 27.88 15.84
C GLY A 153 19.80 27.91 14.62
N PRO A 154 21.02 28.45 14.75
CA PRO A 154 21.99 28.54 13.65
C PRO A 154 22.31 27.19 12.98
N ASP A 155 22.36 26.09 13.74
CA ASP A 155 22.60 24.75 13.20
C ASP A 155 21.40 24.26 12.36
N ASP A 156 20.18 24.54 12.81
CA ASP A 156 18.95 24.24 12.04
C ASP A 156 18.87 25.10 10.77
N HIS A 157 19.32 26.37 10.84
CA HIS A 157 19.41 27.24 9.66
C HIS A 157 20.35 26.62 8.62
N GLN A 158 21.56 26.22 9.02
CA GLN A 158 22.52 25.59 8.10
C GLN A 158 21.98 24.29 7.51
N ARG A 159 21.31 23.47 8.33
CA ARG A 159 20.68 22.23 7.89
C ARG A 159 19.55 22.49 6.89
N LEU A 160 18.67 23.45 7.15
CA LEU A 160 17.59 23.84 6.24
C LEU A 160 18.14 24.31 4.89
N ILE A 161 19.20 25.12 4.91
CA ILE A 161 19.83 25.63 3.68
C ILE A 161 20.46 24.49 2.87
N ALA A 162 21.17 23.57 3.53
CA ALA A 162 21.76 22.40 2.88
C ALA A 162 20.69 21.51 2.24
N GLU A 163 19.60 21.23 2.97
CA GLU A 163 18.50 20.40 2.46
C GLU A 163 17.73 21.08 1.32
N LEU A 164 17.48 22.39 1.39
CA LEU A 164 16.90 23.16 0.27
C LEU A 164 17.79 23.11 -0.97
N THR A 165 19.10 23.16 -0.79
CA THR A 165 20.07 23.11 -1.89
C THR A 165 20.05 21.73 -2.55
N THR A 166 20.17 20.65 -1.76
CA THR A 166 20.08 19.27 -2.26
C THR A 166 18.76 19.03 -2.99
N LEU A 167 17.66 19.50 -2.42
CA LEU A 167 16.34 19.35 -3.01
C LEU A 167 16.26 20.02 -4.39
N LEU A 168 16.76 21.25 -4.53
CA LEU A 168 16.74 21.96 -5.81
C LEU A 168 17.70 21.35 -6.84
N GLN A 169 18.81 20.73 -6.40
CA GLN A 169 19.69 19.95 -7.27
C GLN A 169 19.00 18.70 -7.81
N GLN A 170 18.21 17.98 -7.00
CA GLN A 170 17.41 16.85 -7.46
C GLN A 170 16.37 17.29 -8.51
N LEU A 171 15.71 18.43 -8.27
CA LEU A 171 14.77 19.00 -9.24
C LEU A 171 15.45 19.42 -10.55
N ASP A 172 16.71 19.89 -10.50
CA ASP A 172 17.53 20.19 -11.69
C ASP A 172 17.88 18.93 -12.49
N ALA A 173 18.16 17.82 -11.79
CA ALA A 173 18.44 16.53 -12.38
C ALA A 173 17.18 15.84 -12.97
N GLY A 174 15.99 16.38 -12.70
CA GLY A 174 14.71 15.79 -13.12
C GLY A 174 14.20 14.68 -12.19
N GLU A 175 14.77 14.54 -10.99
CA GLU A 175 14.43 13.56 -9.97
C GLU A 175 13.23 14.04 -9.12
N PHE A 176 12.15 14.47 -9.79
CA PHE A 176 10.98 15.10 -9.14
C PHE A 176 10.31 14.22 -8.09
N ASP A 177 10.18 12.92 -8.40
CA ASP A 177 9.55 11.96 -7.48
C ASP A 177 10.41 11.70 -6.24
N GLU A 178 11.73 11.63 -6.38
CA GLU A 178 12.65 11.42 -5.27
C GLU A 178 12.68 12.63 -4.33
N ALA A 179 12.75 13.85 -4.88
CA ALA A 179 12.67 15.09 -4.11
C ALA A 179 11.36 15.17 -3.31
N ARG A 180 10.23 14.87 -3.98
CA ARG A 180 8.90 14.84 -3.36
C ARG A 180 8.80 13.78 -2.27
N GLN A 181 9.33 12.58 -2.50
CA GLN A 181 9.36 11.50 -1.51
C GLN A 181 10.22 11.87 -0.30
N ALA A 182 11.36 12.55 -0.50
CA ALA A 182 12.20 13.04 0.59
C ALA A 182 11.47 14.08 1.46
N VAL A 183 10.78 15.04 0.84
CA VAL A 183 9.97 16.04 1.58
C VAL A 183 8.81 15.40 2.31
N ASN A 184 8.03 14.54 1.62
CA ASN A 184 6.94 13.79 2.22
C ASN A 184 7.40 13.03 3.46
N ARG A 185 8.52 12.32 3.36
CA ARG A 185 9.11 11.55 4.45
C ARG A 185 9.36 12.40 5.69
N GLN A 186 10.06 13.52 5.56
CA GLN A 186 10.37 14.37 6.71
C GLN A 186 9.14 15.08 7.28
N LEU A 187 8.25 15.54 6.40
CA LEU A 187 7.00 16.20 6.79
C LEU A 187 6.16 15.29 7.67
N VAL A 188 6.10 14.02 7.30
CA VAL A 188 5.31 12.99 7.94
C VAL A 188 5.84 12.69 9.35
N GLU A 189 7.15 12.62 9.55
CA GLU A 189 7.75 12.53 10.89
C GLU A 189 7.36 13.70 11.80
N GLN A 190 7.30 14.93 11.27
CA GLN A 190 6.87 16.09 12.05
C GLN A 190 5.36 16.09 12.34
N LEU A 191 4.53 15.75 11.36
CA LEU A 191 3.08 15.66 11.55
C LEU A 191 2.71 14.58 12.56
N GLY A 192 3.47 13.48 12.61
CA GLY A 192 3.35 12.44 13.64
C GLY A 192 3.44 12.95 15.07
N LYS A 193 4.37 13.87 15.33
CA LYS A 193 4.58 14.49 16.66
C LYS A 193 3.45 15.42 17.09
N ARG A 194 2.58 15.83 16.16
CA ARG A 194 1.46 16.78 16.40
C ARG A 194 0.09 16.08 16.52
N ARG A 195 0.02 14.75 16.64
CA ARG A 195 -1.25 13.97 16.74
C ARG A 195 -2.31 14.56 17.69
N GLY A 196 -1.89 15.11 18.83
CA GLY A 196 -2.79 15.69 19.83
C GLY A 196 -3.36 17.08 19.51
N SER A 197 -2.85 17.80 18.51
CA SER A 197 -3.34 19.15 18.16
C SER A 197 -4.47 19.14 17.13
N PHE A 198 -4.81 17.99 16.56
CA PHE A 198 -5.83 17.86 15.52
C PHE A 198 -7.20 17.51 16.12
N SER A 199 -7.82 18.46 16.81
CA SER A 199 -9.22 18.35 17.24
C SER A 199 -10.07 19.43 16.57
N GLY A 200 -10.81 19.09 15.51
CA GLY A 200 -11.60 20.09 14.78
C GLY A 200 -12.69 19.52 13.88
N LEU A 201 -13.78 20.26 13.75
CA LEU A 201 -14.85 20.05 12.76
C LEU A 201 -14.32 20.28 11.33
N LEU A 202 -15.07 19.83 10.32
CA LEU A 202 -14.84 20.20 8.92
C LEU A 202 -14.84 21.74 8.82
N HIS A 203 -13.65 22.33 8.69
CA HIS A 203 -13.47 23.77 8.62
C HIS A 203 -14.08 24.28 7.31
N THR A 204 -14.78 25.42 7.34
CA THR A 204 -15.35 26.02 6.14
C THR A 204 -14.23 26.57 5.27
N VAL A 205 -14.03 25.96 4.11
CA VAL A 205 -13.09 26.42 3.08
C VAL A 205 -13.90 27.18 2.04
N HIS A 206 -13.59 28.47 1.86
CA HIS A 206 -14.20 29.28 0.81
C HIS A 206 -13.19 29.46 -0.33
N ILE A 207 -13.58 29.11 -1.55
CA ILE A 207 -12.68 29.12 -2.72
C ILE A 207 -13.32 29.87 -3.89
N THR A 208 -12.67 30.93 -4.34
CA THR A 208 -13.08 31.74 -5.50
C THR A 208 -12.03 31.71 -6.60
N PHE A 209 -12.50 31.86 -7.84
CA PHE A 209 -11.64 32.00 -9.02
C PHE A 209 -11.99 33.31 -9.71
N ASP A 210 -10.98 34.09 -10.09
CA ASP A 210 -11.11 35.35 -10.79
C ASP A 210 -10.14 35.41 -11.99
N ASN A 211 -10.69 35.45 -13.20
CA ASN A 211 -9.93 35.57 -14.45
C ASN A 211 -9.78 37.01 -14.93
N SER A 212 -10.33 37.99 -14.20
CA SER A 212 -10.29 39.42 -14.52
C SER A 212 -9.16 40.17 -13.81
N GLN A 213 -8.75 39.70 -12.63
CA GLN A 213 -7.73 40.37 -11.80
C GLN A 213 -6.30 40.32 -12.37
N SER A 214 -5.94 39.26 -13.09
CA SER A 214 -4.66 39.17 -13.82
C SER A 214 -4.94 39.08 -15.32
N PRO A 215 -4.16 39.74 -16.20
CA PRO A 215 -4.28 39.54 -17.64
C PRO A 215 -3.83 38.15 -18.10
N THR A 216 -2.96 37.48 -17.35
CA THR A 216 -2.25 36.25 -17.75
C THR A 216 -2.63 35.03 -16.91
N ASP A 217 -3.16 35.22 -15.71
CA ASP A 217 -3.35 34.16 -14.72
C ASP A 217 -4.80 34.04 -14.28
N THR A 218 -5.18 32.85 -13.85
CA THR A 218 -6.39 32.66 -13.05
C THR A 218 -6.01 32.90 -11.59
N VAL A 219 -6.66 33.85 -10.94
CA VAL A 219 -6.47 34.11 -9.50
C VAL A 219 -7.38 33.17 -8.74
N MET A 220 -6.82 32.39 -7.83
CA MET A 220 -7.52 31.48 -6.94
C MET A 220 -7.32 31.94 -5.50
N ASP A 221 -8.39 32.32 -4.82
CA ASP A 221 -8.37 32.68 -3.40
C ASP A 221 -8.95 31.53 -2.58
N ILE A 222 -8.24 31.13 -1.52
CA ILE A 222 -8.66 30.13 -0.54
C ILE A 222 -8.67 30.79 0.84
N GLN A 223 -9.84 30.86 1.46
CA GLN A 223 -10.02 31.35 2.83
C GLN A 223 -10.41 30.21 3.74
N SER A 224 -9.63 29.98 4.78
CA SER A 224 -9.83 28.83 5.66
C SER A 224 -9.07 28.91 6.98
N ASP A 225 -9.43 28.06 7.94
CA ASP A 225 -8.65 27.91 9.18
C ASP A 225 -7.29 27.27 8.89
N ASP A 226 -6.28 27.56 9.70
CA ASP A 226 -4.94 27.01 9.51
C ASP A 226 -4.95 25.47 9.55
N THR A 227 -4.17 24.85 8.66
CA THR A 227 -4.04 23.41 8.57
C THR A 227 -2.58 23.09 8.27
N PRO A 228 -1.88 22.41 9.19
CA PRO A 228 -0.49 22.03 9.00
C PRO A 228 -0.26 21.35 7.65
N ALA A 229 0.80 21.78 6.96
CA ALA A 229 1.22 21.24 5.67
C ALA A 229 0.23 21.39 4.51
N PHE A 230 -0.85 22.17 4.66
CA PHE A 230 -1.82 22.38 3.59
C PHE A 230 -1.19 22.97 2.33
N LEU A 231 -0.34 24.00 2.46
CA LEU A 231 0.34 24.64 1.33
C LEU A 231 1.14 23.62 0.52
N TYR A 232 1.87 22.74 1.20
CA TYR A 232 2.59 21.64 0.55
C TYR A 232 1.64 20.67 -0.16
N ALA A 233 0.67 20.11 0.57
CA ALA A 233 -0.22 19.09 0.02
C ALA A 233 -1.02 19.62 -1.18
N PHE A 234 -1.47 20.88 -1.10
CA PHE A 234 -2.22 21.53 -2.16
C PHE A 234 -1.33 21.93 -3.35
N ALA A 235 -0.17 22.54 -3.12
CA ALA A 235 0.76 22.88 -4.21
C ALA A 235 1.26 21.63 -4.94
N ASN A 236 1.50 20.53 -4.21
CA ASN A 236 1.86 19.24 -4.81
C ASN A 236 0.73 18.70 -5.71
N ALA A 237 -0.53 18.77 -5.25
CA ALA A 237 -1.68 18.37 -6.04
C ALA A 237 -1.90 19.23 -7.30
N LEU A 238 -1.57 20.53 -7.24
CA LEU A 238 -1.56 21.40 -8.42
C LEU A 238 -0.46 20.98 -9.40
N ALA A 239 0.76 20.74 -8.91
CA ALA A 239 1.89 20.30 -9.73
C ALA A 239 1.57 18.98 -10.45
N MET A 240 1.03 17.98 -9.75
CA MET A 240 0.65 16.68 -10.34
C MET A 240 -0.39 16.82 -11.47
N ARG A 241 -1.23 17.86 -11.42
CA ARG A 241 -2.21 18.19 -12.47
C ARG A 241 -1.64 19.07 -13.58
N ASN A 242 -0.33 19.32 -13.57
CA ASN A 242 0.37 20.24 -14.45
C ASN A 242 -0.22 21.66 -14.40
N ILE A 243 -0.60 22.09 -13.20
CA ILE A 243 -1.00 23.46 -12.90
C ILE A 243 0.17 24.16 -12.23
N TYR A 244 0.59 25.28 -12.83
CA TYR A 244 1.76 26.04 -12.46
C TYR A 244 1.35 27.22 -11.59
N ILE A 245 2.07 27.46 -10.51
CA ILE A 245 1.92 28.65 -9.66
C ILE A 245 2.96 29.67 -10.13
N ASP A 246 2.50 30.78 -10.72
CA ASP A 246 3.37 31.88 -11.19
C ASP A 246 3.67 32.89 -10.07
N LYS A 247 2.68 33.07 -9.19
CA LYS A 247 2.75 33.94 -8.02
C LYS A 247 1.85 33.40 -6.92
N ALA A 248 2.24 33.59 -5.67
CA ALA A 248 1.38 33.28 -4.53
C ALA A 248 1.59 34.25 -3.37
N GLN A 249 0.51 34.46 -2.61
CA GLN A 249 0.47 35.35 -1.45
C GLN A 249 -0.28 34.64 -0.32
N PHE A 250 0.31 34.64 0.87
CA PHE A 250 -0.28 34.06 2.07
C PHE A 250 -0.32 35.13 3.16
N ALA A 251 -1.45 35.28 3.83
CA ALA A 251 -1.61 36.18 4.95
C ALA A 251 -2.72 35.69 5.88
N ILE A 252 -2.67 36.13 7.14
CA ILE A 252 -3.76 35.93 8.10
C ILE A 252 -4.65 37.18 8.07
N GLU A 253 -5.90 37.02 7.63
CA GLU A 253 -6.91 38.07 7.56
C GLU A 253 -8.15 37.65 8.38
N ASP A 254 -8.63 38.51 9.26
CA ASP A 254 -9.79 38.25 10.14
C ASP A 254 -9.70 36.93 10.95
N GLY A 255 -8.48 36.54 11.32
CA GLY A 255 -8.21 35.30 12.08
C GLY A 255 -8.26 34.02 11.22
N LYS A 256 -8.36 34.15 9.90
CA LYS A 256 -8.30 33.03 8.94
C LYS A 256 -7.11 33.19 8.00
N LEU A 257 -6.61 32.05 7.51
CA LEU A 257 -5.59 32.04 6.47
C LEU A 257 -6.25 32.37 5.13
N HIS A 258 -5.68 33.34 4.42
CA HIS A 258 -6.06 33.76 3.08
C HIS A 258 -4.90 33.45 2.13
N ASP A 259 -5.04 32.35 1.39
CA ASP A 259 -4.06 31.90 0.41
C ASP A 259 -4.50 32.28 -0.99
N ARG A 260 -3.74 33.14 -1.66
CA ARG A 260 -3.97 33.56 -3.05
C ARG A 260 -2.93 32.95 -3.96
N PHE A 261 -3.38 32.22 -4.98
CA PHE A 261 -2.54 31.61 -6.00
C PHE A 261 -2.87 32.18 -7.38
N TYR A 262 -1.83 32.47 -8.16
CA TYR A 262 -1.94 32.85 -9.56
C TYR A 262 -1.51 31.65 -10.39
N VAL A 263 -2.48 30.99 -11.02
CA VAL A 263 -2.28 29.68 -11.61
C VAL A 263 -2.49 29.66 -13.13
N ARG A 264 -1.70 28.82 -13.81
CA ARG A 264 -1.80 28.53 -15.25
C ARG A 264 -1.82 27.03 -15.50
N ASN A 265 -2.43 26.63 -16.61
CA ASN A 265 -2.35 25.25 -17.08
C ASN A 265 -0.99 24.93 -17.72
N ARG A 266 -0.79 23.67 -18.12
CA ARG A 266 0.41 23.18 -18.82
C ARG A 266 0.79 23.89 -20.12
N HIS A 267 -0.13 24.67 -20.70
CA HIS A 267 0.10 25.45 -21.91
C HIS A 267 0.38 26.93 -21.59
N GLY A 268 0.53 27.29 -20.31
CA GLY A 268 0.74 28.66 -19.88
C GLY A 268 -0.51 29.54 -20.01
N GLN A 269 -1.70 28.94 -20.05
CA GLN A 269 -2.98 29.65 -20.22
C GLN A 269 -3.78 29.67 -18.92
N LYS A 270 -4.71 30.63 -18.82
CA LYS A 270 -5.71 30.70 -17.76
C LYS A 270 -6.59 29.45 -17.73
N LEU A 271 -7.00 29.08 -16.52
CA LEU A 271 -8.01 28.05 -16.23
C LEU A 271 -9.40 28.67 -16.40
N THR A 272 -9.87 28.81 -17.65
CA THR A 272 -11.18 29.42 -17.96
C THR A 272 -12.33 28.43 -17.93
N ASP A 273 -12.07 27.13 -17.99
CA ASP A 273 -13.10 26.10 -17.92
C ASP A 273 -13.69 26.04 -16.51
N LEU A 274 -15.02 26.17 -16.41
CA LEU A 274 -15.74 26.08 -15.14
C LEU A 274 -15.67 24.68 -14.53
N ALA A 275 -15.56 23.63 -15.34
CA ALA A 275 -15.38 22.26 -14.84
C ALA A 275 -14.03 22.13 -14.13
N ASP A 276 -12.94 22.57 -14.76
CA ASP A 276 -11.59 22.55 -14.17
C ASP A 276 -11.54 23.33 -12.85
N GLN A 277 -12.16 24.51 -12.80
CA GLN A 277 -12.26 25.30 -11.55
C GLN A 277 -13.06 24.58 -10.46
N GLN A 278 -14.17 23.92 -10.82
CA GLN A 278 -14.95 23.12 -9.86
C GLN A 278 -14.14 21.92 -9.33
N HIS A 279 -13.36 21.26 -10.19
CA HIS A 279 -12.48 20.16 -9.80
C HIS A 279 -11.37 20.62 -8.86
N LEU A 280 -10.76 21.78 -9.11
CA LEU A 280 -9.73 22.34 -8.24
C LEU A 280 -10.30 22.76 -6.89
N ARG A 281 -11.50 23.35 -6.88
CA ARG A 281 -12.22 23.66 -5.64
C ARG A 281 -12.43 22.39 -4.81
N LEU A 282 -12.90 21.32 -5.44
CA LEU A 282 -13.10 20.05 -4.75
C LEU A 282 -11.79 19.49 -4.18
N THR A 283 -10.75 19.47 -5.00
CA THR A 283 -9.42 18.96 -4.66
C THR A 283 -8.86 19.67 -3.43
N ALA A 284 -8.91 21.01 -3.42
CA ALA A 284 -8.47 21.82 -2.28
C ALA A 284 -9.23 21.48 -0.99
N VAL A 285 -10.57 21.36 -1.06
CA VAL A 285 -11.41 21.01 0.10
C VAL A 285 -11.04 19.63 0.63
N LEU A 286 -10.90 18.63 -0.25
CA LEU A 286 -10.63 17.25 0.13
C LEU A 286 -9.22 17.05 0.65
N ILE A 287 -8.21 17.68 0.03
CA ILE A 287 -6.82 17.64 0.52
C ILE A 287 -6.74 18.24 1.91
N LYS A 288 -7.39 19.37 2.14
CA LYS A 288 -7.41 20.01 3.46
C LYS A 288 -8.00 19.07 4.52
N GLN A 289 -9.11 18.41 4.21
CA GLN A 289 -9.73 17.43 5.10
C GLN A 289 -8.89 16.17 5.30
N PHE A 290 -8.27 15.66 4.23
CA PHE A 290 -7.45 14.45 4.26
C PHE A 290 -6.11 14.66 4.96
N THR A 291 -5.55 15.88 4.92
CA THR A 291 -4.30 16.21 5.61
C THR A 291 -4.42 16.01 7.13
N HIS A 292 -5.59 16.28 7.72
CA HIS A 292 -5.87 15.90 9.10
C HIS A 292 -5.80 14.38 9.30
N ALA A 293 -6.28 13.62 8.31
CA ALA A 293 -6.37 12.17 8.36
C ALA A 293 -5.04 11.42 8.23
N LEU A 294 -4.02 12.08 7.67
CA LEU A 294 -2.69 11.50 7.43
C LEU A 294 -2.04 10.94 8.69
N THR A 295 -2.29 11.52 9.88
CA THR A 295 -1.69 11.05 11.13
C THR A 295 -2.09 9.62 11.54
N TRP A 296 -3.22 9.13 11.02
CA TRP A 296 -3.72 7.75 11.20
C TRP A 296 -3.20 6.78 10.15
N ALA A 297 -2.56 7.24 9.08
CA ALA A 297 -1.98 6.36 8.07
C ALA A 297 -0.72 5.64 8.62
N PRO A 298 -0.52 4.34 8.34
CA PRO A 298 0.74 3.65 8.62
C PRO A 298 1.91 4.32 7.89
N ASP A 299 1.73 4.59 6.59
CA ASP A 299 2.59 5.41 5.74
C ASP A 299 1.79 6.61 5.19
N PRO A 300 1.92 7.79 5.82
CA PRO A 300 1.18 8.98 5.40
C PRO A 300 1.61 9.57 4.04
N ALA A 301 2.86 9.36 3.61
CA ALA A 301 3.32 9.81 2.30
C ALA A 301 2.58 9.06 1.19
N LYS A 302 2.54 7.72 1.31
CA LYS A 302 1.77 6.86 0.41
C LYS A 302 0.28 7.15 0.47
N ALA A 303 -0.26 7.41 1.67
CA ALA A 303 -1.66 7.78 1.82
C ALA A 303 -2.01 9.04 1.02
N LEU A 304 -1.17 10.08 1.05
CA LEU A 304 -1.38 11.33 0.32
C LEU A 304 -1.31 11.11 -1.19
N GLU A 305 -0.30 10.38 -1.67
CA GLU A 305 -0.15 10.07 -3.09
C GLU A 305 -1.33 9.25 -3.64
N ALA A 306 -1.68 8.16 -2.97
CA ALA A 306 -2.77 7.29 -3.38
C ALA A 306 -4.14 8.00 -3.27
N PHE A 307 -4.31 8.91 -2.30
CA PHE A 307 -5.52 9.72 -2.20
C PHE A 307 -5.66 10.69 -3.37
N ASP A 308 -4.58 11.34 -3.79
CA ASP A 308 -4.62 12.25 -4.93
C ASP A 308 -4.99 11.50 -6.23
N GLN A 309 -4.37 10.35 -6.48
CA GLN A 309 -4.72 9.50 -7.62
C GLN A 309 -6.17 9.01 -7.55
N PHE A 310 -6.68 8.71 -6.35
CA PHE A 310 -8.07 8.35 -6.15
C PHE A 310 -9.03 9.48 -6.52
N LEU A 311 -8.68 10.73 -6.19
CA LEU A 311 -9.48 11.90 -6.56
C LEU A 311 -9.53 12.06 -8.08
N ASP A 312 -8.40 11.93 -8.77
CA ASP A 312 -8.34 12.04 -10.24
C ASP A 312 -9.20 10.99 -10.92
N LEU A 313 -9.11 9.73 -10.50
CA LEU A 313 -9.92 8.64 -11.07
C LEU A 313 -11.42 8.84 -10.80
N THR A 314 -11.78 9.23 -9.57
CA THR A 314 -13.18 9.49 -9.20
C THR A 314 -13.76 10.65 -10.01
N VAL A 315 -12.95 11.66 -10.31
CA VAL A 315 -13.34 12.83 -11.09
C VAL A 315 -13.48 12.49 -12.59
N GLN A 316 -12.56 11.72 -13.16
CA GLN A 316 -12.53 11.40 -14.59
C GLN A 316 -13.65 10.41 -15.01
N ASP A 317 -13.93 9.40 -14.18
CA ASP A 317 -14.85 8.30 -14.56
C ASP A 317 -16.30 8.51 -14.13
N THR A 318 -16.61 9.52 -13.32
CA THR A 318 -17.93 9.62 -12.69
C THR A 318 -18.74 10.82 -13.18
N LYS A 319 -19.71 10.59 -14.07
CA LYS A 319 -20.72 11.60 -14.47
C LYS A 319 -22.04 11.41 -13.70
N GLY A 320 -22.67 12.51 -13.27
CA GLY A 320 -24.04 12.51 -12.72
C GLY A 320 -24.16 12.02 -11.26
N LYS A 321 -25.14 11.17 -10.96
CA LYS A 321 -25.50 10.76 -9.58
C LYS A 321 -24.37 10.08 -8.80
N ALA A 322 -23.51 9.31 -9.47
CA ALA A 322 -22.40 8.62 -8.81
C ALA A 322 -21.32 9.60 -8.31
N GLN A 323 -21.12 10.73 -9.00
CA GLN A 323 -20.20 11.79 -8.57
C GLN A 323 -20.72 12.46 -7.31
N GLN A 324 -22.03 12.76 -7.28
CA GLN A 324 -22.69 13.32 -6.09
C GLN A 324 -22.65 12.36 -4.89
N GLN A 325 -22.76 11.05 -5.11
CA GLN A 325 -22.61 10.05 -4.05
C GLN A 325 -21.18 9.93 -3.54
N ALA A 326 -20.18 10.00 -4.43
CA ALA A 326 -18.77 10.04 -4.06
C ALA A 326 -18.44 11.25 -3.19
N LEU A 327 -18.90 12.42 -3.62
CA LEU A 327 -18.77 13.68 -2.90
C LEU A 327 -19.48 13.67 -1.55
N ALA A 328 -20.70 13.13 -1.49
CA ALA A 328 -21.45 13.00 -0.24
C ALA A 328 -20.78 12.03 0.75
N PHE A 329 -20.15 10.96 0.25
CA PHE A 329 -19.43 10.00 1.08
C PHE A 329 -18.10 10.55 1.63
N LEU A 330 -17.40 11.37 0.83
CA LEU A 330 -16.23 12.11 1.29
C LEU A 330 -16.59 13.18 2.32
N GLY A 331 -17.85 13.62 2.39
CA GLY A 331 -18.34 14.49 3.46
C GLY A 331 -18.50 13.81 4.83
N ASP A 332 -18.41 12.48 4.92
CA ASP A 332 -18.49 11.76 6.20
C ASP A 332 -17.14 11.74 6.93
N LYS A 333 -17.12 12.35 8.12
CA LYS A 333 -15.93 12.49 8.98
C LYS A 333 -15.26 11.16 9.33
N LYS A 334 -16.00 10.05 9.34
CA LYS A 334 -15.43 8.71 9.65
C LYS A 334 -14.70 8.10 8.45
N THR A 335 -14.89 8.66 7.25
CA THR A 335 -14.32 8.14 6.01
C THR A 335 -12.85 8.49 5.84
N PHE A 336 -12.43 9.72 6.17
CA PHE A 336 -11.04 10.11 5.92
C PHE A 336 -10.00 9.35 6.73
N PRO A 337 -10.17 9.10 8.05
CA PRO A 337 -9.22 8.26 8.79
C PRO A 337 -9.16 6.83 8.26
N LEU A 338 -10.29 6.29 7.79
CA LEU A 338 -10.37 4.99 7.14
C LEU A 338 -9.57 4.98 5.83
N LEU A 339 -9.81 5.97 4.96
CA LEU A 339 -9.08 6.12 3.71
C LEU A 339 -7.59 6.30 3.96
N ALA A 340 -7.18 7.13 4.92
CA ALA A 340 -5.78 7.34 5.26
C ALA A 340 -5.11 6.04 5.72
N ARG A 341 -5.79 5.25 6.57
CA ARG A 341 -5.29 3.92 6.97
C ARG A 341 -5.14 2.99 5.78
N LEU A 342 -6.14 2.91 4.91
CA LEU A 342 -6.14 2.01 3.75
C LEU A 342 -5.09 2.40 2.71
N LEU A 343 -5.10 3.67 2.29
CA LEU A 343 -4.21 4.21 1.27
C LEU A 343 -2.76 4.25 1.75
N GLY A 344 -2.54 4.47 3.05
CA GLY A 344 -1.23 4.37 3.68
C GLY A 344 -0.83 2.95 4.07
N THR A 345 -1.60 1.92 3.73
CA THR A 345 -1.21 0.53 4.04
C THR A 345 -0.20 0.01 3.03
N SER A 346 -0.36 0.14 1.72
CA SER A 346 0.66 -0.34 0.78
C SER A 346 0.39 0.13 -0.62
N ASP A 347 1.46 0.36 -1.39
CA ASP A 347 1.37 0.64 -2.83
C ASP A 347 0.65 -0.48 -3.54
N PHE A 348 0.88 -1.73 -3.13
CA PHE A 348 0.20 -2.88 -3.69
C PHE A 348 -1.32 -2.81 -3.57
N LEU A 349 -1.83 -2.65 -2.34
CA LEU A 349 -3.26 -2.56 -2.09
C LEU A 349 -3.86 -1.44 -2.94
N TRP A 350 -3.15 -0.31 -3.07
CA TRP A 350 -3.56 0.77 -3.96
C TRP A 350 -3.54 0.34 -5.44
N GLU A 351 -2.38 0.07 -6.02
CA GLU A 351 -2.17 -0.13 -7.46
C GLU A 351 -2.89 -1.36 -8.01
N ASP A 352 -2.81 -2.49 -7.31
CA ASP A 352 -3.33 -3.75 -7.83
C ASP A 352 -4.80 -4.00 -7.54
N PHE A 353 -5.34 -3.33 -6.52
CA PHE A 353 -6.70 -3.55 -6.06
C PHE A 353 -7.55 -2.28 -6.06
N LEU A 354 -7.27 -1.32 -5.17
CA LEU A 354 -8.14 -0.16 -4.93
C LEU A 354 -8.25 0.73 -6.17
N ARG A 355 -7.14 0.97 -6.87
CA ARG A 355 -7.06 1.78 -8.10
C ARG A 355 -7.85 1.14 -9.23
N ARG A 356 -7.72 -0.17 -9.44
CA ARG A 356 -8.47 -0.91 -10.49
C ARG A 356 -9.96 -0.99 -10.20
N GLN A 357 -10.36 -0.93 -8.93
CA GLN A 357 -11.75 -0.96 -8.50
C GLN A 357 -12.25 0.38 -7.98
N HIS A 358 -11.60 1.50 -8.33
CA HIS A 358 -11.87 2.82 -7.75
C HIS A 358 -13.36 3.21 -7.89
N GLY A 359 -14.02 2.89 -9.01
CA GLY A 359 -15.45 3.14 -9.22
C GLY A 359 -16.37 2.34 -8.30
N ASN A 360 -15.90 1.20 -7.77
CA ASN A 360 -16.59 0.40 -6.75
C ASN A 360 -16.09 0.66 -5.35
N LEU A 361 -14.97 1.39 -5.16
CA LEU A 361 -14.35 1.58 -3.85
C LEU A 361 -15.33 2.20 -2.86
N LEU A 362 -16.09 3.20 -3.27
CA LEU A 362 -17.06 3.87 -2.41
C LEU A 362 -18.25 2.98 -2.03
N PRO A 363 -18.95 2.31 -2.97
CA PRO A 363 -19.91 1.26 -2.63
C PRO A 363 -19.33 0.15 -1.75
N LEU A 364 -18.10 -0.28 -2.01
CA LEU A 364 -17.41 -1.30 -1.22
C LEU A 364 -17.15 -0.81 0.21
N LEU A 365 -16.72 0.45 0.39
CA LEU A 365 -16.50 1.06 1.71
C LEU A 365 -17.80 1.21 2.51
N GLN A 366 -18.93 1.48 1.85
CA GLN A 366 -20.24 1.50 2.50
C GLN A 366 -20.68 0.07 2.88
N HIS A 367 -20.64 -0.86 1.93
CA HIS A 367 -21.01 -2.26 2.17
C HIS A 367 -20.13 -2.94 3.24
N TYR A 368 -18.85 -2.59 3.25
CA TYR A 368 -17.88 -2.98 4.26
C TYR A 368 -18.34 -2.64 5.68
N ARG A 369 -18.83 -1.41 5.92
CA ARG A 369 -19.20 -0.95 7.27
C ARG A 369 -20.37 -1.75 7.83
N ASP A 370 -21.35 -2.06 7.00
CA ASP A 370 -22.61 -2.65 7.44
C ASP A 370 -22.59 -4.19 7.48
N ALA A 371 -21.66 -4.82 6.76
CA ALA A 371 -21.51 -6.27 6.76
C ALA A 371 -20.75 -6.76 8.02
N PRO A 372 -20.98 -7.99 8.51
CA PRO A 372 -20.12 -8.62 9.51
C PRO A 372 -18.83 -9.16 8.87
N LEU A 373 -17.76 -9.35 9.65
CA LEU A 373 -16.52 -10.01 9.18
C LEU A 373 -16.82 -11.42 8.65
N ILE A 374 -17.40 -12.24 9.51
CA ILE A 374 -17.78 -13.62 9.19
C ILE A 374 -19.22 -13.60 8.67
N LYS A 375 -19.40 -14.04 7.43
CA LYS A 375 -20.71 -14.42 6.90
C LYS A 375 -20.84 -15.94 6.98
N PRO A 376 -21.96 -16.50 7.47
CA PRO A 376 -22.15 -17.95 7.46
C PRO A 376 -22.20 -18.47 6.02
N GLN A 377 -21.73 -19.70 5.78
CA GLN A 377 -21.72 -20.30 4.43
C GLN A 377 -23.08 -20.27 3.74
N THR A 378 -24.17 -20.39 4.50
CA THR A 378 -25.54 -20.34 3.97
C THR A 378 -25.87 -18.99 3.35
N ALA A 379 -25.42 -17.88 3.95
CA ALA A 379 -25.59 -16.54 3.41
C ALA A 379 -24.72 -16.35 2.16
N LEU A 380 -23.43 -16.70 2.25
CA LEU A 380 -22.49 -16.61 1.12
C LEU A 380 -22.97 -17.42 -0.09
N ARG A 381 -23.43 -18.67 0.11
CA ARG A 381 -24.00 -19.51 -0.95
C ARG A 381 -25.22 -18.86 -1.59
N LYS A 382 -26.15 -18.34 -0.78
CA LYS A 382 -27.36 -17.69 -1.29
C LYS A 382 -27.04 -16.44 -2.13
N GLU A 383 -26.08 -15.63 -1.70
CA GLU A 383 -25.62 -14.44 -2.43
C GLU A 383 -24.94 -14.84 -3.74
N LEU A 384 -24.02 -15.79 -3.71
CA LEU A 384 -23.31 -16.30 -4.88
C LEU A 384 -24.28 -16.96 -5.88
N ASP A 385 -25.15 -17.86 -5.43
CA ASP A 385 -26.09 -18.57 -6.28
C ASP A 385 -27.01 -17.57 -7.01
N LYS A 386 -27.49 -16.52 -6.32
CA LYS A 386 -28.29 -15.45 -6.95
C LYS A 386 -27.56 -14.71 -8.08
N LEU A 387 -26.24 -14.57 -8.00
CA LEU A 387 -25.43 -13.92 -9.03
C LEU A 387 -25.14 -14.87 -10.20
N VAL A 388 -24.74 -16.10 -9.90
CA VAL A 388 -24.35 -17.09 -10.91
C VAL A 388 -25.57 -17.63 -11.67
N ASP A 389 -26.72 -17.80 -11.02
CA ASP A 389 -27.92 -18.34 -11.65
C ASP A 389 -28.58 -17.36 -12.65
N LYS A 390 -28.21 -16.07 -12.60
CA LYS A 390 -28.59 -15.09 -13.63
C LYS A 390 -27.77 -15.23 -14.92
N ALA A 391 -26.60 -15.85 -14.85
CA ALA A 391 -25.72 -16.01 -15.99
C ALA A 391 -26.19 -17.17 -16.88
N LYS A 392 -26.17 -16.94 -18.21
CA LYS A 392 -26.70 -17.87 -19.21
C LYS A 392 -25.64 -18.78 -19.83
N THR A 393 -24.37 -18.39 -19.75
CA THR A 393 -23.22 -19.13 -20.29
C THR A 393 -22.26 -19.51 -19.17
N ASP A 394 -21.42 -20.50 -19.42
CA ASP A 394 -20.43 -20.97 -18.45
C ASP A 394 -19.37 -19.88 -18.19
N GLU A 395 -18.98 -19.13 -19.22
CA GLU A 395 -18.07 -17.98 -19.10
C GLU A 395 -18.66 -16.89 -18.19
N ALA A 396 -19.95 -16.57 -18.35
CA ALA A 396 -20.60 -15.56 -17.52
C ALA A 396 -20.80 -16.03 -16.07
N ARG A 397 -20.98 -17.34 -15.84
CA ARG A 397 -21.01 -17.94 -14.50
C ARG A 397 -19.65 -17.85 -13.82
N LYS A 398 -18.60 -18.22 -14.55
CA LYS A 398 -17.21 -18.11 -14.12
C LYS A 398 -16.85 -16.67 -13.75
N GLU A 399 -17.21 -15.70 -14.59
CA GLU A 399 -16.98 -14.27 -14.31
C GLU A 399 -17.75 -13.81 -13.06
N ALA A 400 -19.03 -14.19 -12.92
CA ALA A 400 -19.84 -13.82 -11.77
C ALA A 400 -19.28 -14.41 -10.45
N LEU A 401 -18.81 -15.65 -10.48
CA LEU A 401 -18.19 -16.32 -9.34
C LEU A 401 -16.89 -15.63 -8.92
N ASN A 402 -15.98 -15.35 -9.86
CA ASN A 402 -14.71 -14.69 -9.53
C ASN A 402 -14.90 -13.25 -9.08
N ARG A 403 -15.86 -12.51 -9.65
CA ARG A 403 -16.23 -11.18 -9.17
C ARG A 403 -16.75 -11.23 -7.72
N PHE A 404 -17.63 -12.18 -7.39
CA PHE A 404 -18.12 -12.35 -6.01
C PHE A 404 -17.00 -12.72 -5.05
N LYS A 405 -16.14 -13.69 -5.42
CA LYS A 405 -14.95 -14.08 -4.67
C LYS A 405 -14.08 -12.87 -4.34
N ASP A 406 -13.73 -12.07 -5.33
CA ASP A 406 -12.83 -10.93 -5.14
C ASP A 406 -13.45 -9.83 -4.27
N GLN A 407 -14.76 -9.60 -4.39
CA GLN A 407 -15.49 -8.63 -3.56
C GLN A 407 -15.53 -9.06 -2.09
N GLU A 408 -15.83 -10.34 -1.83
CA GLU A 408 -15.86 -10.87 -0.47
C GLU A 408 -14.46 -10.97 0.14
N LEU A 409 -13.46 -11.41 -0.63
CA LEU A 409 -12.06 -11.46 -0.18
C LEU A 409 -11.60 -10.08 0.27
N PHE A 410 -11.84 -9.06 -0.57
CA PHE A 410 -11.52 -7.68 -0.23
C PHE A 410 -12.25 -7.17 1.00
N ARG A 411 -13.55 -7.44 1.12
CA ARG A 411 -14.33 -7.07 2.30
C ARG A 411 -13.74 -7.69 3.58
N ILE A 412 -13.34 -8.96 3.52
CA ILE A 412 -12.75 -9.68 4.65
C ILE A 412 -11.38 -9.09 5.01
N ASP A 413 -10.50 -8.88 4.02
CA ASP A 413 -9.17 -8.28 4.20
C ASP A 413 -9.27 -6.88 4.79
N MET A 414 -10.12 -6.02 4.22
CA MET A 414 -10.39 -4.69 4.74
C MET A 414 -10.82 -4.72 6.20
N LYS A 415 -11.68 -5.68 6.59
CA LYS A 415 -12.21 -5.72 7.98
C LYS A 415 -11.13 -6.08 8.94
N HIS A 416 -10.33 -7.07 8.57
CA HIS A 416 -9.19 -7.44 9.35
C HIS A 416 -8.22 -6.27 9.56
N MET A 417 -7.92 -5.53 8.50
CA MET A 417 -7.00 -4.39 8.54
C MET A 417 -7.50 -3.20 9.36
N VAL A 418 -8.79 -2.87 9.25
CA VAL A 418 -9.35 -1.64 9.80
C VAL A 418 -9.89 -1.83 11.21
N GLU A 419 -10.61 -2.93 11.45
CA GLU A 419 -11.23 -3.25 12.75
C GLU A 419 -10.29 -4.04 13.66
N SER A 420 -9.09 -4.41 13.19
CA SER A 420 -8.10 -5.20 13.94
C SER A 420 -8.72 -6.48 14.52
N SER A 421 -9.47 -7.20 13.68
CA SER A 421 -10.12 -8.43 14.10
C SER A 421 -9.12 -9.51 14.49
N GLY A 422 -9.52 -10.39 15.41
CA GLY A 422 -8.68 -11.52 15.80
C GLY A 422 -8.36 -12.43 14.61
N LEU A 423 -7.12 -12.92 14.55
CA LEU A 423 -6.66 -13.81 13.48
C LEU A 423 -7.58 -15.03 13.28
N ALA A 424 -8.14 -15.58 14.36
CA ALA A 424 -9.03 -16.73 14.29
C ALA A 424 -10.31 -16.42 13.48
N ASP A 425 -10.94 -15.27 13.73
CA ASP A 425 -12.16 -14.85 13.02
C ASP A 425 -11.85 -14.51 11.56
N PHE A 426 -10.68 -13.92 11.29
CA PHE A 426 -10.21 -13.65 9.93
C PHE A 426 -9.96 -14.95 9.15
N SER A 427 -9.22 -15.90 9.73
CA SER A 427 -9.02 -17.22 9.14
C SER A 427 -10.32 -17.96 8.90
N GLN A 428 -11.28 -17.85 9.82
CA GLN A 428 -12.60 -18.42 9.65
C GLN A 428 -13.30 -17.79 8.45
N ALA A 429 -13.41 -16.47 8.38
CA ALA A 429 -14.10 -15.77 7.28
C ALA A 429 -13.52 -16.16 5.90
N LEU A 430 -12.18 -16.19 5.77
CA LEU A 430 -11.51 -16.64 4.55
C LEU A 430 -11.81 -18.10 4.20
N THR A 431 -11.82 -18.98 5.21
CA THR A 431 -12.12 -20.40 5.02
C THR A 431 -13.57 -20.63 4.60
N GLU A 432 -14.53 -19.92 5.22
CA GLU A 432 -15.94 -20.00 4.83
C GLU A 432 -16.14 -19.57 3.37
N LEU A 433 -15.47 -18.48 2.94
CA LEU A 433 -15.49 -18.05 1.55
C LEU A 433 -14.88 -19.10 0.61
N ALA A 434 -13.67 -19.59 0.92
CA ALA A 434 -12.97 -20.59 0.11
C ALA A 434 -13.80 -21.86 -0.09
N GLU A 435 -14.42 -22.39 0.97
CA GLU A 435 -15.28 -23.58 0.86
C GLU A 435 -16.53 -23.34 0.00
N VAL A 436 -17.15 -22.16 0.09
CA VAL A 436 -18.30 -21.81 -0.76
C VAL A 436 -17.90 -21.71 -2.23
N ILE A 437 -16.79 -21.05 -2.52
CA ILE A 437 -16.28 -20.89 -3.89
C ILE A 437 -15.93 -22.26 -4.49
N VAL A 438 -15.11 -23.06 -3.80
CA VAL A 438 -14.70 -24.40 -4.27
C VAL A 438 -15.92 -25.31 -4.48
N SER A 439 -16.88 -25.28 -3.56
CA SER A 439 -18.12 -26.08 -3.68
C SER A 439 -19.00 -25.66 -4.85
N ARG A 440 -19.11 -24.35 -5.15
CA ARG A 440 -19.88 -23.88 -6.31
C ARG A 440 -19.16 -24.22 -7.61
N SER A 441 -17.85 -23.98 -7.68
CA SER A 441 -17.04 -24.30 -8.87
C SER A 441 -17.12 -25.79 -9.20
N LEU A 442 -17.04 -26.68 -8.20
CA LEU A 442 -17.21 -28.11 -8.43
C LEU A 442 -18.53 -28.45 -9.11
N ARG A 443 -19.65 -27.89 -8.62
CA ARG A 443 -20.98 -28.11 -9.22
C ARG A 443 -21.05 -27.62 -10.67
N ASP A 444 -20.55 -26.41 -10.94
CA ASP A 444 -20.60 -25.81 -12.27
C ASP A 444 -19.71 -26.59 -13.26
N CYS A 445 -18.47 -26.94 -12.87
CA CYS A 445 -17.54 -27.71 -13.71
C CYS A 445 -18.04 -29.14 -13.97
N GLN A 446 -18.63 -29.81 -12.97
CA GLN A 446 -19.25 -31.12 -13.16
C GLN A 446 -20.41 -31.03 -14.16
N ALA A 447 -21.34 -30.08 -13.99
CA ALA A 447 -22.46 -29.90 -14.90
C ALA A 447 -22.01 -29.66 -16.35
N LYS A 448 -20.95 -28.85 -16.53
CA LYS A 448 -20.32 -28.61 -17.83
C LYS A 448 -19.81 -29.90 -18.48
N LEU A 449 -19.02 -30.69 -17.75
CA LEU A 449 -18.44 -31.93 -18.27
C LEU A 449 -19.46 -33.05 -18.45
N GLU A 450 -20.45 -33.17 -17.56
CA GLU A 450 -21.51 -34.17 -17.67
C GLU A 450 -22.39 -33.95 -18.90
N LYS A 451 -22.60 -32.70 -19.33
CA LYS A 451 -23.29 -32.40 -20.59
C LYS A 451 -22.59 -33.01 -21.81
N GLN A 452 -21.26 -33.10 -21.77
CA GLN A 452 -20.45 -33.62 -22.87
C GLN A 452 -20.22 -35.13 -22.78
N TYR A 453 -19.83 -35.61 -21.59
CA TYR A 453 -19.34 -36.98 -21.40
C TYR A 453 -20.32 -37.88 -20.62
N GLY A 454 -21.40 -37.32 -20.07
CA GLY A 454 -22.28 -37.99 -19.10
C GLY A 454 -21.66 -38.13 -17.71
N ALA A 455 -22.45 -38.59 -16.74
CA ALA A 455 -22.01 -38.76 -15.36
C ALA A 455 -21.00 -39.92 -15.21
N PRO A 456 -19.93 -39.76 -14.41
CA PRO A 456 -18.95 -40.81 -14.16
C PRO A 456 -19.58 -41.95 -13.34
N LYS A 457 -19.31 -43.20 -13.75
CA LYS A 457 -19.80 -44.41 -13.06
C LYS A 457 -18.64 -45.33 -12.72
N LEU A 458 -18.74 -46.02 -11.59
CA LEU A 458 -17.85 -47.12 -11.24
C LEU A 458 -18.12 -48.33 -12.13
N ALA A 459 -17.24 -49.33 -12.09
CA ALA A 459 -17.43 -50.60 -12.81
C ALA A 459 -18.80 -51.27 -12.50
N ASN A 460 -19.28 -51.14 -11.26
CA ASN A 460 -20.59 -51.63 -10.81
C ASN A 460 -21.80 -50.75 -11.23
N LYS A 461 -21.58 -49.78 -12.13
CA LYS A 461 -22.57 -48.83 -12.66
C LYS A 461 -23.17 -47.84 -11.65
N LYS A 462 -22.76 -47.84 -10.38
CA LYS A 462 -23.10 -46.78 -9.42
C LYS A 462 -22.35 -45.48 -9.78
N PRO A 463 -22.85 -44.30 -9.37
CA PRO A 463 -22.11 -43.05 -9.52
C PRO A 463 -20.71 -43.15 -8.92
N CYS A 464 -19.70 -42.63 -9.62
CA CYS A 464 -18.35 -42.53 -9.08
C CYS A 464 -18.23 -41.24 -8.24
N PRO A 465 -18.02 -41.34 -6.92
CA PRO A 465 -17.90 -40.16 -6.08
C PRO A 465 -16.60 -39.40 -6.35
N PHE A 466 -16.61 -38.10 -6.09
CA PHE A 466 -15.44 -37.22 -6.17
C PHE A 466 -15.45 -36.30 -4.95
N ALA A 467 -14.30 -36.15 -4.31
CA ALA A 467 -14.10 -35.30 -3.14
C ALA A 467 -12.90 -34.39 -3.33
N ILE A 468 -13.02 -33.17 -2.81
CA ILE A 468 -11.92 -32.22 -2.70
C ILE A 468 -11.56 -32.14 -1.23
N LEU A 469 -10.28 -32.36 -0.93
CA LEU A 469 -9.73 -32.31 0.41
C LEU A 469 -8.84 -31.08 0.51
N GLY A 470 -9.06 -30.23 1.51
CA GLY A 470 -8.17 -29.11 1.82
C GLY A 470 -6.93 -29.60 2.58
N GLN A 471 -5.78 -29.01 2.28
CA GLN A 471 -4.48 -29.26 2.91
C GLN A 471 -3.89 -27.97 3.50
N GLY A 472 -2.76 -28.11 4.20
CA GLY A 472 -1.99 -27.00 4.78
C GLY A 472 -2.85 -25.97 5.52
N LYS A 473 -2.77 -24.68 5.16
CA LYS A 473 -3.52 -23.63 5.90
C LYS A 473 -5.03 -23.69 5.63
N PHE A 474 -5.45 -24.07 4.43
CA PHE A 474 -6.87 -24.22 4.10
C PHE A 474 -7.51 -25.40 4.86
N GLY A 475 -6.81 -26.52 4.89
CA GLY A 475 -7.15 -27.71 5.67
C GLY A 475 -7.15 -27.44 7.18
N GLY A 476 -6.18 -26.67 7.68
CA GLY A 476 -6.13 -26.25 9.09
C GLY A 476 -7.19 -25.22 9.51
N ARG A 477 -7.94 -24.63 8.57
CA ARG A 477 -8.80 -23.45 8.81
C ARG A 477 -8.00 -22.26 9.37
N GLU A 478 -6.80 -22.07 8.82
CA GLU A 478 -5.77 -21.13 9.26
C GLU A 478 -5.33 -20.20 8.13
N LEU A 479 -6.20 -19.94 7.16
CA LEU A 479 -5.94 -18.99 6.07
C LEU A 479 -5.62 -17.60 6.64
N GLY A 480 -4.65 -16.92 6.04
CA GLY A 480 -4.31 -15.53 6.35
C GLY A 480 -4.27 -14.70 5.07
N TYR A 481 -3.76 -13.48 5.18
CA TYR A 481 -3.64 -12.60 4.02
C TYR A 481 -2.74 -13.26 2.95
N ALA A 482 -3.11 -13.15 1.68
CA ALA A 482 -2.37 -13.76 0.55
C ALA A 482 -2.03 -15.26 0.80
N SER A 483 -3.06 -16.08 1.01
CA SER A 483 -2.92 -17.53 1.15
C SER A 483 -3.42 -18.27 -0.08
N ASP A 484 -2.68 -19.32 -0.47
CA ASP A 484 -3.14 -20.32 -1.42
C ASP A 484 -4.24 -21.21 -0.83
N ILE A 485 -5.02 -21.81 -1.72
CA ILE A 485 -6.05 -22.80 -1.41
C ILE A 485 -5.47 -24.17 -1.77
N GLU A 486 -4.76 -24.77 -0.83
CA GLU A 486 -4.10 -26.06 -1.00
C GLU A 486 -5.14 -27.19 -1.00
N VAL A 487 -5.23 -27.96 -2.09
CA VAL A 487 -6.23 -29.02 -2.25
C VAL A 487 -5.67 -30.32 -2.84
N LEU A 488 -6.32 -31.42 -2.51
CA LEU A 488 -6.13 -32.75 -3.10
C LEU A 488 -7.45 -33.23 -3.67
N PHE A 489 -7.42 -33.75 -4.89
CA PHE A 489 -8.59 -34.29 -5.59
C PHE A 489 -8.60 -35.82 -5.56
N VAL A 490 -9.69 -36.39 -5.06
CA VAL A 490 -9.84 -37.85 -4.92
C VAL A 490 -11.14 -38.31 -5.57
N TYR A 491 -11.09 -39.40 -6.33
CA TYR A 491 -12.29 -40.05 -6.88
C TYR A 491 -12.41 -41.52 -6.45
N GLY A 492 -13.62 -42.06 -6.51
CA GLY A 492 -13.93 -43.37 -5.92
C GLY A 492 -13.25 -44.57 -6.57
N GLY A 493 -12.88 -44.49 -7.85
CA GLY A 493 -12.15 -45.55 -8.54
C GLY A 493 -12.44 -45.66 -10.04
N ALA A 494 -11.91 -46.73 -10.64
CA ALA A 494 -12.00 -47.00 -12.07
C ALA A 494 -13.44 -47.19 -12.56
N GLY A 495 -13.66 -46.87 -13.83
CA GLY A 495 -14.96 -46.92 -14.48
C GLY A 495 -15.03 -45.90 -15.61
N ARG A 496 -16.23 -45.67 -16.14
CA ARG A 496 -16.44 -44.83 -17.33
C ARG A 496 -17.66 -43.93 -17.19
N THR A 497 -17.63 -42.80 -17.89
CA THR A 497 -18.79 -41.91 -17.96
C THR A 497 -19.92 -42.49 -18.80
N SER A 498 -21.16 -42.09 -18.51
CA SER A 498 -22.36 -42.69 -19.10
C SER A 498 -22.83 -42.08 -20.42
N GLY A 499 -22.12 -41.08 -20.96
CA GLY A 499 -22.51 -40.39 -22.19
C GLY A 499 -22.13 -41.16 -23.46
N LYS A 500 -22.60 -40.65 -24.61
CA LYS A 500 -22.35 -41.27 -25.93
C LYS A 500 -20.86 -41.30 -26.29
N GLN A 501 -20.12 -40.28 -25.88
CA GLN A 501 -18.65 -40.22 -25.98
C GLN A 501 -18.03 -40.52 -24.61
N GLY A 502 -18.46 -41.62 -23.98
CA GLY A 502 -18.02 -41.95 -22.63
C GLY A 502 -16.51 -42.16 -22.54
N ILE A 503 -15.85 -41.53 -21.56
CA ILE A 503 -14.41 -41.61 -21.32
C ILE A 503 -14.12 -42.34 -20.00
N GLU A 504 -12.86 -42.71 -19.79
CA GLU A 504 -12.42 -43.30 -18.52
C GLU A 504 -12.55 -42.29 -17.37
N ASN A 505 -12.84 -42.77 -16.16
CA ASN A 505 -12.98 -41.91 -14.99
C ASN A 505 -11.68 -41.13 -14.70
N SER A 506 -10.51 -41.75 -14.88
CA SER A 506 -9.22 -41.07 -14.71
C SER A 506 -9.10 -39.86 -15.64
N GLU A 507 -9.49 -40.01 -16.91
CA GLU A 507 -9.49 -38.90 -17.87
C GLU A 507 -10.56 -37.84 -17.52
N TYR A 508 -11.76 -38.27 -17.13
CA TYR A 508 -12.83 -37.34 -16.75
C TYR A 508 -12.44 -36.48 -15.55
N PHE A 509 -11.89 -37.09 -14.50
CA PHE A 509 -11.51 -36.37 -13.29
C PHE A 509 -10.26 -35.51 -13.50
N GLU A 510 -9.31 -35.91 -14.34
CA GLU A 510 -8.24 -35.02 -14.80
C GLU A 510 -8.78 -33.77 -15.50
N ARG A 511 -9.73 -33.93 -16.42
CA ARG A 511 -10.40 -32.79 -17.08
C ARG A 511 -11.18 -31.94 -16.08
N LEU A 512 -11.83 -32.56 -15.09
CA LEU A 512 -12.54 -31.83 -14.02
C LEU A 512 -11.59 -30.99 -13.17
N ALA A 513 -10.44 -31.55 -12.79
CA ALA A 513 -9.41 -30.82 -12.06
C ALA A 513 -8.85 -29.65 -12.88
N GLN A 514 -8.54 -29.87 -14.17
CA GLN A 514 -8.10 -28.81 -15.07
C GLN A 514 -9.15 -27.69 -15.21
N GLU A 515 -10.42 -28.07 -15.36
CA GLU A 515 -11.53 -27.12 -15.42
C GLU A 515 -11.64 -26.32 -14.12
N LEU A 516 -11.54 -26.97 -12.94
CA LEU A 516 -11.55 -26.29 -11.64
C LEU A 516 -10.41 -25.28 -11.49
N LEU A 517 -9.19 -25.66 -11.87
CA LEU A 517 -8.00 -24.78 -11.86
C LEU A 517 -8.20 -23.56 -12.76
N GLN A 518 -8.90 -23.71 -13.87
CA GLN A 518 -9.22 -22.61 -14.78
C GLN A 518 -10.44 -21.81 -14.32
N TRP A 519 -11.39 -22.41 -13.61
CA TRP A 519 -12.65 -21.79 -13.21
C TRP A 519 -12.46 -20.80 -12.06
N ILE A 520 -11.57 -21.11 -11.12
CA ILE A 520 -11.21 -20.22 -10.02
C ILE A 520 -9.96 -19.43 -10.42
N GLU A 521 -10.15 -18.15 -10.72
CA GLU A 521 -9.07 -17.27 -11.17
C GLU A 521 -8.46 -16.53 -9.97
N ALA A 522 -7.14 -16.65 -9.83
CA ALA A 522 -6.37 -15.82 -8.93
C ALA A 522 -5.82 -14.62 -9.71
N LYS A 523 -6.01 -13.40 -9.19
CA LYS A 523 -5.41 -12.20 -9.79
C LYS A 523 -3.88 -12.25 -9.75
N GLN A 524 -3.34 -12.92 -8.74
CA GLN A 524 -1.91 -13.09 -8.51
C GLN A 524 -1.62 -14.44 -7.87
N GLU A 525 -0.46 -15.01 -8.20
CA GLU A 525 0.05 -16.22 -7.56
C GLU A 525 0.18 -16.00 -6.04
N GLY A 526 -0.21 -16.97 -5.22
CA GLY A 526 -0.19 -16.84 -3.77
C GLY A 526 -1.47 -16.29 -3.14
N ILE A 527 -2.44 -15.80 -3.93
CA ILE A 527 -3.67 -15.18 -3.42
C ILE A 527 -4.90 -15.91 -3.95
N PHE A 528 -5.51 -16.76 -3.10
CA PHE A 528 -6.66 -17.59 -3.47
C PHE A 528 -6.37 -18.47 -4.70
N HIS A 529 -5.11 -18.81 -4.95
CA HIS A 529 -4.73 -19.70 -6.03
C HIS A 529 -4.90 -21.15 -5.58
N LEU A 530 -5.49 -21.99 -6.43
CA LEU A 530 -5.61 -23.42 -6.14
C LEU A 530 -4.23 -24.08 -6.26
N ASP A 531 -3.65 -24.50 -5.14
CA ASP A 531 -2.38 -25.22 -5.11
C ASP A 531 -2.62 -26.73 -4.91
N ILE A 532 -2.11 -27.52 -5.84
CA ILE A 532 -2.26 -28.98 -5.84
C ILE A 532 -0.92 -29.71 -5.75
N ARG A 533 0.16 -29.02 -5.35
CA ARG A 533 1.52 -29.60 -5.31
C ARG A 533 1.72 -30.65 -4.23
N LEU A 534 0.84 -30.70 -3.22
CA LEU A 534 0.88 -31.67 -2.12
C LEU A 534 0.20 -33.02 -2.44
N ARG A 535 -0.10 -33.29 -3.72
CA ARG A 535 -0.65 -34.57 -4.17
C ARG A 535 0.44 -35.65 -4.28
N PRO A 536 0.08 -36.95 -4.28
CA PRO A 536 1.02 -38.04 -4.56
C PRO A 536 1.91 -37.75 -5.77
N HIS A 537 3.21 -38.02 -5.64
CA HIS A 537 4.25 -37.72 -6.64
C HIS A 537 4.43 -36.22 -7.00
N GLY A 538 3.82 -35.32 -6.24
CA GLY A 538 3.96 -33.87 -6.36
C GLY A 538 3.64 -33.34 -7.76
N GLY A 539 4.45 -32.40 -8.25
CA GLY A 539 4.26 -31.76 -9.55
C GLY A 539 4.27 -32.71 -10.76
N LYS A 540 4.80 -33.93 -10.61
CA LYS A 540 4.85 -34.95 -11.68
C LYS A 540 3.69 -35.95 -11.61
N GLY A 541 2.90 -35.94 -10.54
CA GLY A 541 1.74 -36.82 -10.39
C GLY A 541 0.49 -36.30 -11.10
N SER A 542 -0.46 -37.21 -11.31
CA SER A 542 -1.83 -36.90 -11.76
C SER A 542 -2.47 -35.83 -10.88
N LEU A 543 -3.27 -34.92 -11.46
CA LEU A 543 -4.00 -33.90 -10.71
C LEU A 543 -5.05 -34.54 -9.80
N THR A 544 -5.58 -35.70 -10.21
CA THR A 544 -6.58 -36.47 -9.45
C THR A 544 -6.10 -37.88 -9.16
N ASN A 545 -6.50 -38.42 -8.01
CA ASN A 545 -6.07 -39.74 -7.56
C ASN A 545 -7.29 -40.62 -7.23
N PRO A 546 -7.33 -41.88 -7.66
CA PRO A 546 -8.35 -42.80 -7.14
C PRO A 546 -8.09 -43.08 -5.65
N LEU A 547 -9.14 -43.38 -4.89
CA LEU A 547 -9.02 -43.71 -3.47
C LEU A 547 -7.99 -44.83 -3.20
N GLU A 548 -7.93 -45.83 -4.08
CA GLU A 548 -6.96 -46.93 -3.98
C GLU A 548 -5.50 -46.43 -4.02
N GLU A 549 -5.20 -45.44 -4.87
CA GLU A 549 -3.86 -44.84 -4.95
C GLU A 549 -3.52 -44.04 -3.69
N ILE A 550 -4.50 -43.32 -3.14
CA ILE A 550 -4.31 -42.63 -1.85
C ILE A 550 -3.94 -43.65 -0.77
N ILE A 551 -4.64 -44.79 -0.73
CA ILE A 551 -4.41 -45.84 0.28
C ILE A 551 -3.05 -46.52 0.10
N SER A 552 -2.64 -46.81 -1.14
CA SER A 552 -1.36 -47.48 -1.42
C SER A 552 -0.17 -46.55 -1.14
N TYR A 553 -0.25 -45.30 -1.62
CA TYR A 553 0.81 -44.30 -1.50
C TYR A 553 1.06 -43.89 -0.04
N TYR A 554 -0.01 -43.62 0.71
CA TYR A 554 0.04 -43.26 2.14
C TYR A 554 -0.13 -44.49 3.03
N SER A 555 0.78 -45.45 2.89
CA SER A 555 0.85 -46.64 3.74
C SER A 555 2.23 -46.80 4.37
N PRO A 556 2.39 -47.63 5.42
CA PRO A 556 3.71 -47.90 6.02
C PRO A 556 4.75 -48.43 5.02
N THR A 557 4.30 -49.10 3.95
CA THR A 557 5.13 -49.63 2.86
C THR A 557 5.04 -48.81 1.57
N GLY A 558 4.37 -47.66 1.63
CA GLY A 558 4.12 -46.77 0.49
C GLY A 558 5.34 -45.91 0.14
N LEU A 559 5.15 -45.02 -0.83
CA LEU A 559 6.21 -44.13 -1.33
C LEU A 559 6.27 -42.77 -0.63
N ALA A 560 5.30 -42.46 0.24
CA ALA A 560 5.24 -41.19 0.93
C ALA A 560 6.45 -41.00 1.86
N ALA A 561 7.14 -39.88 1.69
CA ALA A 561 8.23 -39.47 2.56
C ALA A 561 7.70 -39.05 3.96
N PRO A 562 8.54 -39.05 5.01
CA PRO A 562 8.10 -38.63 6.34
C PRO A 562 7.36 -37.29 6.33
N PHE A 563 7.92 -36.23 5.73
CA PHE A 563 7.26 -34.91 5.69
C PHE A 563 5.87 -34.92 5.04
N GLU A 564 5.57 -35.88 4.15
CA GLU A 564 4.23 -36.02 3.56
C GLU A 564 3.25 -36.57 4.61
N ARG A 565 3.65 -37.54 5.44
CA ARG A 565 2.85 -37.99 6.62
C ARG A 565 2.56 -36.83 7.58
N GLN A 566 3.51 -35.92 7.79
CA GLN A 566 3.28 -34.71 8.56
C GLN A 566 2.25 -33.80 7.89
N SER A 567 2.39 -33.55 6.58
CA SER A 567 1.45 -32.70 5.83
C SER A 567 0.00 -33.21 5.91
N MET A 568 -0.20 -34.53 5.91
CA MET A 568 -1.49 -35.19 6.02
C MET A 568 -2.28 -34.83 7.28
N ILE A 569 -1.66 -34.32 8.35
CA ILE A 569 -2.36 -33.79 9.54
C ILE A 569 -3.43 -32.76 9.17
N LYS A 570 -3.14 -31.92 8.15
CA LYS A 570 -4.03 -30.84 7.74
C LYS A 570 -5.14 -31.29 6.79
N LEU A 571 -5.07 -32.51 6.24
CA LEU A 571 -6.00 -32.99 5.24
C LEU A 571 -7.42 -33.11 5.81
N ARG A 572 -8.41 -32.46 5.20
CA ARG A 572 -9.84 -32.63 5.54
C ARG A 572 -10.73 -32.40 4.33
N THR A 573 -11.94 -32.94 4.35
CA THR A 573 -12.94 -32.73 3.29
C THR A 573 -13.41 -31.28 3.30
N VAL A 574 -13.42 -30.65 2.12
CA VAL A 574 -13.88 -29.26 1.93
C VAL A 574 -15.01 -29.14 0.90
N ALA A 575 -15.10 -30.06 -0.07
CA ALA A 575 -16.19 -30.11 -1.04
C ALA A 575 -16.34 -31.51 -1.66
N GLY A 576 -17.46 -31.74 -2.34
CA GLY A 576 -17.76 -33.00 -3.04
C GLY A 576 -18.48 -34.03 -2.17
N ASP A 577 -18.27 -35.31 -2.46
CA ASP A 577 -18.93 -36.43 -1.80
C ASP A 577 -18.42 -36.61 -0.36
N ALA A 578 -19.30 -36.40 0.62
CA ALA A 578 -18.97 -36.47 2.03
C ALA A 578 -18.61 -37.90 2.51
N THR A 579 -19.07 -38.95 1.82
CA THR A 579 -18.78 -40.34 2.21
C THR A 579 -17.35 -40.69 1.81
N LEU A 580 -16.97 -40.39 0.57
CA LEU A 580 -15.60 -40.55 0.08
C LEU A 580 -14.62 -39.68 0.90
N GLY A 581 -15.00 -38.43 1.18
CA GLY A 581 -14.20 -37.55 2.05
C GLY A 581 -13.90 -38.18 3.40
N LYS A 582 -14.92 -38.70 4.10
CA LYS A 582 -14.74 -39.41 5.38
C LYS A 582 -13.88 -40.66 5.27
N GLN A 583 -13.92 -41.39 4.15
CA GLN A 583 -13.04 -42.54 3.92
C GLN A 583 -11.57 -42.12 3.83
N VAL A 584 -11.29 -41.04 3.09
CA VAL A 584 -9.93 -40.47 2.98
C VAL A 584 -9.45 -39.97 4.34
N GLU A 585 -10.31 -39.29 5.10
CA GLU A 585 -9.99 -38.82 6.46
C GLU A 585 -9.72 -39.95 7.45
N ALA A 586 -10.51 -41.03 7.40
CA ALA A 586 -10.27 -42.20 8.24
C ALA A 586 -8.95 -42.89 7.88
N HIS A 587 -8.61 -42.96 6.59
CA HIS A 587 -7.32 -43.49 6.15
C HIS A 587 -6.15 -42.58 6.58
N ARG A 588 -6.28 -41.27 6.43
CA ARG A 588 -5.34 -40.27 6.99
C ARG A 588 -5.11 -40.53 8.47
N ASP A 589 -6.17 -40.67 9.27
CA ASP A 589 -6.02 -40.88 10.70
C ASP A 589 -5.27 -42.17 11.04
N HIS A 590 -5.52 -43.23 10.29
CA HIS A 590 -4.81 -44.50 10.45
C HIS A 590 -3.33 -44.36 10.08
N TYR A 591 -3.00 -43.72 8.96
CA TYR A 591 -1.61 -43.56 8.51
C TYR A 591 -0.81 -42.59 9.40
N VAL A 592 -1.38 -41.44 9.73
CA VAL A 592 -0.70 -40.42 10.54
C VAL A 592 -0.59 -40.87 11.99
N TYR A 593 -1.67 -41.36 12.58
CA TYR A 593 -1.80 -41.65 14.01
C TYR A 593 -1.87 -43.14 14.35
N GLY A 594 -1.39 -44.02 13.46
CA GLY A 594 -1.42 -45.48 13.63
C GLY A 594 -0.47 -46.04 14.71
N GLY A 595 0.44 -45.22 15.25
CA GLY A 595 1.43 -45.62 16.25
C GLY A 595 2.78 -46.07 15.69
N GLU A 596 2.90 -46.14 14.36
CA GLU A 596 4.19 -46.37 13.70
C GLU A 596 5.20 -45.29 14.10
N PRO A 597 6.47 -45.67 14.41
CA PRO A 597 7.51 -44.74 14.79
C PRO A 597 7.64 -43.57 13.82
N TRP A 598 7.94 -42.40 14.36
CA TRP A 598 8.24 -41.22 13.56
C TRP A 598 9.74 -41.10 13.37
N ASP A 599 10.19 -40.98 12.12
CA ASP A 599 11.59 -40.73 11.78
C ASP A 599 11.95 -39.26 12.04
N LEU A 600 12.04 -38.92 13.33
CA LEU A 600 12.40 -37.59 13.79
C LEU A 600 13.77 -37.12 13.27
N PRO A 601 14.84 -37.95 13.22
CA PRO A 601 16.11 -37.53 12.64
C PRO A 601 15.97 -37.02 11.20
N THR A 602 15.28 -37.75 10.32
CA THR A 602 15.04 -37.31 8.94
C THR A 602 14.19 -36.04 8.88
N ALA A 603 13.17 -35.92 9.74
CA ALA A 603 12.35 -34.71 9.82
C ALA A 603 13.17 -33.47 10.24
N LEU A 604 14.09 -33.63 11.20
CA LEU A 604 15.00 -32.56 11.63
C LEU A 604 16.00 -32.20 10.53
N ASP A 605 16.58 -33.18 9.84
CA ASP A 605 17.50 -32.95 8.72
C ASP A 605 16.83 -32.14 7.59
N LEU A 606 15.56 -32.47 7.27
CA LEU A 606 14.75 -31.70 6.32
C LEU A 606 14.51 -30.27 6.82
N ARG A 607 14.27 -30.08 8.13
CA ARG A 607 14.10 -28.75 8.70
C ARG A 607 15.38 -27.91 8.59
N ARG A 608 16.56 -28.49 8.86
CA ARG A 608 17.86 -27.81 8.69
C ARG A 608 18.09 -27.43 7.22
N ALA A 609 17.74 -28.34 6.30
CA ALA A 609 17.85 -28.09 4.86
C ALA A 609 16.93 -26.93 4.42
N GLN A 610 15.67 -26.89 4.88
CA GLN A 610 14.77 -25.77 4.61
C GLN A 610 15.32 -24.45 5.15
N LEU A 611 15.85 -24.44 6.38
CA LEU A 611 16.45 -23.24 6.95
C LEU A 611 17.62 -22.73 6.10
N LYS A 612 18.50 -23.64 5.66
CA LYS A 612 19.63 -23.29 4.79
C LYS A 612 19.23 -22.79 3.40
N GLN A 613 18.13 -23.31 2.84
CA GLN A 613 17.70 -23.00 1.47
C GLN A 613 16.78 -21.79 1.36
N LEU A 614 15.96 -21.54 2.38
CA LEU A 614 14.89 -20.53 2.34
C LEU A 614 15.18 -19.29 3.18
N VAL A 615 16.33 -19.24 3.85
CA VAL A 615 16.76 -18.09 4.65
C VAL A 615 18.11 -17.60 4.13
N GLU A 616 18.13 -16.36 3.67
CA GLU A 616 19.37 -15.74 3.20
C GLU A 616 20.29 -15.41 4.39
N PRO A 617 21.59 -15.66 4.29
CA PRO A 617 22.53 -15.37 5.37
C PRO A 617 22.49 -13.90 5.81
N GLY A 618 22.42 -13.67 7.12
CA GLY A 618 22.37 -12.32 7.70
C GLY A 618 20.97 -11.68 7.71
N THR A 619 19.94 -12.38 7.20
CA THR A 619 18.55 -11.92 7.21
C THR A 619 17.70 -12.70 8.20
N VAL A 620 16.52 -12.16 8.53
CA VAL A 620 15.51 -12.85 9.33
C VAL A 620 14.25 -13.02 8.48
N ASN A 621 14.01 -14.24 8.01
CA ASN A 621 12.72 -14.65 7.45
C ASN A 621 11.78 -15.11 8.58
N VAL A 622 10.69 -14.39 8.82
CA VAL A 622 9.78 -14.64 9.98
C VAL A 622 9.06 -16.00 9.93
N LYS A 623 9.02 -16.63 8.74
CA LYS A 623 8.41 -17.96 8.57
C LYS A 623 9.45 -19.07 8.74
N HIS A 624 10.60 -18.94 8.08
CA HIS A 624 11.55 -20.05 7.90
C HIS A 624 12.79 -19.99 8.79
N SER A 625 13.11 -18.85 9.41
CA SER A 625 14.23 -18.75 10.35
C SER A 625 13.97 -19.56 11.62
N ALA A 626 15.03 -19.86 12.37
CA ALA A 626 14.92 -20.48 13.69
C ALA A 626 14.06 -19.61 14.61
N GLY A 627 13.07 -20.22 15.26
CA GLY A 627 12.07 -19.52 16.06
C GLY A 627 10.90 -18.92 15.26
N GLY A 628 10.90 -19.06 13.93
CA GLY A 628 9.84 -18.57 13.06
C GLY A 628 8.57 -19.43 13.08
N LEU A 629 7.61 -19.07 12.23
CA LEU A 629 6.29 -19.75 12.15
C LEU A 629 6.41 -21.27 11.98
N VAL A 630 7.31 -21.72 11.10
CA VAL A 630 7.46 -23.14 10.77
C VAL A 630 7.88 -23.96 11.98
N ASP A 631 8.70 -23.41 12.89
CA ASP A 631 9.12 -24.13 14.09
C ASP A 631 7.94 -24.37 15.04
N ILE A 632 7.02 -23.42 15.17
CA ILE A 632 5.78 -23.60 15.95
C ILE A 632 4.90 -24.67 15.31
N GLU A 633 4.65 -24.54 14.00
CA GLU A 633 3.79 -25.47 13.27
C GLU A 633 4.35 -26.91 13.31
N TYR A 634 5.66 -27.05 13.11
CA TYR A 634 6.34 -28.35 13.12
C TYR A 634 6.40 -28.93 14.53
N ALA A 635 6.66 -28.12 15.56
CA ALA A 635 6.65 -28.60 16.93
C ALA A 635 5.30 -29.22 17.32
N VAL A 636 4.21 -28.52 17.01
CA VAL A 636 2.85 -29.03 17.25
C VAL A 636 2.61 -30.29 16.43
N GLN A 637 2.92 -30.28 15.13
CA GLN A 637 2.69 -31.41 14.23
C GLN A 637 3.51 -32.65 14.62
N TYR A 638 4.77 -32.49 15.02
CA TYR A 638 5.62 -33.59 15.48
C TYR A 638 5.00 -34.27 16.70
N LEU A 639 4.55 -33.47 17.68
CA LEU A 639 3.87 -34.01 18.85
C LEU A 639 2.53 -34.67 18.48
N GLN A 640 1.80 -34.15 17.49
CA GLN A 640 0.59 -34.82 16.96
C GLN A 640 0.92 -36.18 16.36
N VAL A 641 1.95 -36.31 15.51
CA VAL A 641 2.36 -37.61 14.95
C VAL A 641 2.81 -38.58 16.06
N MET A 642 3.64 -38.10 16.99
CA MET A 642 4.21 -38.93 18.06
C MET A 642 3.15 -39.43 19.06
N HIS A 643 2.15 -38.61 19.38
CA HIS A 643 1.21 -38.88 20.49
C HIS A 643 -0.24 -39.10 20.06
N GLY A 644 -0.64 -38.71 18.85
CA GLY A 644 -2.03 -38.79 18.37
C GLY A 644 -2.59 -40.21 18.31
N HIS A 645 -1.73 -41.23 18.29
CA HIS A 645 -2.15 -42.64 18.40
C HIS A 645 -2.82 -42.94 19.75
N LYS A 646 -2.31 -42.36 20.85
CA LYS A 646 -2.87 -42.50 22.21
C LYS A 646 -3.85 -41.40 22.59
N GLN A 647 -3.75 -40.23 21.96
CA GLN A 647 -4.50 -39.03 22.32
C GLN A 647 -5.36 -38.55 21.15
N PRO A 648 -6.62 -39.02 21.02
CA PRO A 648 -7.52 -38.62 19.92
C PRO A 648 -7.78 -37.12 19.84
N ILE A 649 -7.71 -36.39 20.96
CA ILE A 649 -7.87 -34.92 20.99
C ILE A 649 -6.82 -34.20 20.13
N LEU A 650 -5.66 -34.83 19.87
CA LEU A 650 -4.60 -34.30 19.02
C LEU A 650 -4.88 -34.48 17.53
N ARG A 651 -5.90 -35.24 17.13
CA ARG A 651 -6.23 -35.53 15.72
C ARG A 651 -7.07 -34.42 15.08
N THR A 652 -6.71 -33.17 15.35
CA THR A 652 -7.32 -31.99 14.74
C THR A 652 -6.38 -31.40 13.70
N PRO A 653 -6.90 -30.95 12.55
CA PRO A 653 -6.08 -30.26 11.57
C PRO A 653 -5.71 -28.83 12.04
N ASN A 654 -6.38 -28.24 13.03
CA ASN A 654 -6.09 -26.86 13.45
C ASN A 654 -4.95 -26.79 14.47
N THR A 655 -3.90 -26.00 14.18
CA THR A 655 -2.67 -25.88 14.99
C THR A 655 -2.96 -25.41 16.41
N MET A 656 -3.83 -24.42 16.59
CA MET A 656 -4.13 -23.86 17.92
C MET A 656 -5.00 -24.80 18.76
N GLN A 657 -5.92 -25.53 18.11
CA GLN A 657 -6.67 -26.60 18.79
C GLN A 657 -5.74 -27.75 19.20
N ALA A 658 -4.81 -28.14 18.33
CA ALA A 658 -3.81 -29.16 18.64
C ALA A 658 -2.91 -28.72 19.80
N LEU A 659 -2.44 -27.47 19.81
CA LEU A 659 -1.66 -26.92 20.92
C LEU A 659 -2.44 -26.93 22.24
N ALA A 660 -3.73 -26.57 22.21
CA ALA A 660 -4.59 -26.67 23.40
C ALA A 660 -4.72 -28.13 23.88
N GLY A 661 -4.92 -29.08 22.97
CA GLY A 661 -4.96 -30.51 23.29
C GLY A 661 -3.64 -31.04 23.86
N LEU A 662 -2.48 -30.56 23.35
CA LEU A 662 -1.16 -30.92 23.89
C LEU A 662 -0.98 -30.46 25.34
N VAL A 663 -1.49 -29.28 25.68
CA VAL A 663 -1.49 -28.77 27.06
C VAL A 663 -2.44 -29.59 27.95
N GLU A 664 -3.64 -29.91 27.45
CA GLU A 664 -4.62 -30.71 28.20
C GLU A 664 -4.10 -32.13 28.51
N CYS A 665 -3.40 -32.75 27.56
CA CYS A 665 -2.75 -34.05 27.75
C CYS A 665 -1.47 -33.99 28.62
N GLY A 666 -1.01 -32.81 29.03
CA GLY A 666 0.23 -32.63 29.80
C GLY A 666 1.51 -32.90 29.00
N LEU A 667 1.44 -32.95 27.66
CA LEU A 667 2.59 -33.14 26.76
C LEU A 667 3.37 -31.84 26.55
N VAL A 668 2.69 -30.71 26.71
CA VAL A 668 3.27 -29.36 26.71
C VAL A 668 2.85 -28.68 28.00
N THR A 669 3.78 -28.00 28.68
CA THR A 669 3.43 -27.28 29.91
C THR A 669 2.46 -26.13 29.60
N ARG A 670 1.61 -25.74 30.55
CA ARG A 670 0.70 -24.59 30.38
C ARG A 670 1.47 -23.31 29.98
N GLN A 671 2.63 -23.10 30.59
CA GLN A 671 3.49 -21.95 30.30
C GLN A 671 4.00 -21.97 28.85
N ASP A 672 4.58 -23.09 28.40
CA ASP A 672 5.05 -23.21 27.02
C ASP A 672 3.90 -23.07 26.02
N GLY A 673 2.74 -23.67 26.32
CA GLY A 673 1.56 -23.57 25.48
C GLY A 673 1.06 -22.13 25.32
N GLU A 674 1.03 -21.35 26.41
CA GLU A 674 0.68 -19.93 26.35
C GLU A 674 1.71 -19.11 25.57
N GLN A 675 3.00 -19.39 25.75
CA GLN A 675 4.08 -18.71 25.03
C GLN A 675 4.03 -18.99 23.52
N LEU A 676 3.89 -20.26 23.13
CA LEU A 676 3.75 -20.68 21.74
C LEU A 676 2.49 -20.10 21.10
N ARG A 677 1.36 -20.06 21.83
CA ARG A 677 0.13 -19.43 21.33
C ARG A 677 0.34 -17.95 21.05
N LYS A 678 0.98 -17.21 21.97
CA LYS A 678 1.28 -15.79 21.77
C LYS A 678 2.24 -15.58 20.58
N ALA A 679 3.31 -16.38 20.51
CA ALA A 679 4.27 -16.31 19.41
C ALA A 679 3.62 -16.62 18.06
N TYR A 680 2.75 -17.63 17.97
CA TYR A 680 2.02 -17.97 16.75
C TYR A 680 1.15 -16.81 16.26
N LEU A 681 0.33 -16.23 17.15
CA LEU A 681 -0.54 -15.11 16.80
C LEU A 681 0.27 -13.88 16.38
N PHE A 682 1.35 -13.58 17.10
CA PHE A 682 2.24 -12.46 16.82
C PHE A 682 2.96 -12.62 15.46
N ILE A 683 3.59 -13.77 15.21
CA ILE A 683 4.30 -14.03 13.95
C ILE A 683 3.32 -14.04 12.76
N ARG A 684 2.11 -14.56 12.95
CA ARG A 684 1.06 -14.51 11.91
C ARG A 684 0.63 -13.09 11.58
N MET A 685 0.40 -12.25 12.58
CA MET A 685 0.13 -10.82 12.38
C MET A 685 1.28 -10.13 11.63
N LEU A 686 2.53 -10.45 11.97
CA LEU A 686 3.71 -9.89 11.32
C LEU A 686 3.84 -10.33 9.84
N ILE A 687 3.59 -11.62 9.56
CA ILE A 687 3.54 -12.16 8.20
C ILE A 687 2.45 -11.48 7.38
N ASP A 688 1.25 -11.33 7.94
CA ASP A 688 0.15 -10.64 7.25
C ASP A 688 0.52 -9.17 6.98
N GLY A 689 1.16 -8.48 7.94
CA GLY A 689 1.69 -7.14 7.76
C GLY A 689 2.72 -7.01 6.63
N LEU A 690 3.70 -7.92 6.57
CA LEU A 690 4.73 -7.97 5.52
C LEU A 690 4.12 -8.24 4.14
N ARG A 691 3.20 -9.22 4.04
CA ARG A 691 2.51 -9.54 2.79
C ARG A 691 1.69 -8.37 2.26
N MET A 692 1.10 -7.57 3.16
CA MET A 692 0.45 -6.32 2.78
C MET A 692 1.46 -5.32 2.23
N VAL A 693 2.63 -5.11 2.88
CA VAL A 693 3.67 -4.18 2.37
C VAL A 693 4.10 -4.57 0.95
N ARG A 694 4.48 -5.84 0.79
CA ARG A 694 5.16 -6.35 -0.40
C ARG A 694 4.21 -6.67 -1.54
N GLY A 695 2.92 -6.82 -1.25
CA GLY A 695 1.94 -7.20 -2.24
C GLY A 695 2.10 -8.61 -2.80
N ASN A 696 2.86 -9.46 -2.12
CA ASN A 696 3.04 -10.83 -2.55
C ASN A 696 3.22 -11.76 -1.34
N ALA A 697 3.00 -13.05 -1.57
CA ALA A 697 3.01 -14.06 -0.51
C ALA A 697 4.41 -14.57 -0.14
N LYS A 698 5.45 -14.24 -0.93
CA LYS A 698 6.75 -14.92 -0.96
C LYS A 698 7.81 -14.22 -0.10
N ASP A 699 7.94 -12.89 -0.23
CA ASP A 699 8.92 -12.15 0.57
C ASP A 699 8.43 -11.92 2.00
N LEU A 700 9.09 -12.60 2.93
CA LEU A 700 8.83 -12.55 4.37
C LEU A 700 10.11 -12.23 5.16
N VAL A 701 11.08 -11.59 4.51
CA VAL A 701 12.30 -11.11 5.14
C VAL A 701 11.98 -9.80 5.87
N LEU A 702 12.44 -9.70 7.13
CA LEU A 702 12.34 -8.46 7.88
C LEU A 702 13.24 -7.38 7.26
N PRO A 703 12.71 -6.17 7.06
CA PRO A 703 13.54 -5.03 6.75
C PRO A 703 14.55 -4.75 7.89
N PRO A 704 15.68 -4.09 7.61
CA PRO A 704 16.62 -3.67 8.65
C PRO A 704 15.91 -2.87 9.74
N SER A 705 16.22 -3.12 11.02
CA SER A 705 15.48 -2.54 12.16
C SER A 705 15.59 -1.01 12.28
N ASP A 706 16.63 -0.43 11.68
CA ASP A 706 16.89 1.00 11.58
C ASP A 706 16.29 1.63 10.31
N SER A 707 15.71 0.82 9.42
CA SER A 707 15.08 1.30 8.19
C SER A 707 13.68 1.87 8.45
N GLU A 708 13.28 2.82 7.61
CA GLU A 708 11.93 3.38 7.59
C GLU A 708 10.87 2.32 7.29
N GLU A 709 11.20 1.36 6.42
CA GLU A 709 10.29 0.26 6.10
C GLU A 709 9.89 -0.51 7.36
N PHE A 710 10.84 -0.73 8.26
CA PHE A 710 10.58 -1.38 9.55
C PHE A 710 9.72 -0.51 10.48
N ILE A 711 9.93 0.81 10.49
CA ILE A 711 9.09 1.76 11.24
C ILE A 711 7.63 1.71 10.74
N PHE A 712 7.41 1.70 9.43
CA PHE A 712 6.07 1.62 8.85
C PHE A 712 5.41 0.25 9.08
N LEU A 713 6.21 -0.83 9.06
CA LEU A 713 5.74 -2.15 9.47
C LEU A 713 5.27 -2.14 10.92
N ALA A 714 6.05 -1.57 11.85
CA ALA A 714 5.68 -1.45 13.26
C ALA A 714 4.35 -0.72 13.45
N ARG A 715 4.18 0.43 12.81
CA ARG A 715 2.92 1.19 12.86
C ARG A 715 1.74 0.37 12.35
N ARG A 716 1.93 -0.40 11.28
CA ARG A 716 0.88 -1.23 10.68
C ARG A 716 0.43 -2.37 11.55
N VAL A 717 1.37 -3.05 12.20
CA VAL A 717 1.06 -4.15 13.13
C VAL A 717 0.68 -3.65 14.53
N GLY A 718 0.43 -2.35 14.70
CA GLY A 718 -0.20 -1.76 15.88
C GLY A 718 0.73 -1.02 16.85
N TYR A 719 2.03 -0.97 16.59
CA TYR A 719 3.01 -0.25 17.43
C TYR A 719 2.97 1.25 17.11
N THR A 720 1.91 1.91 17.58
CA THR A 720 1.52 3.27 17.19
C THR A 720 1.81 4.30 18.28
N THR A 721 3.04 4.35 18.77
CA THR A 721 3.52 5.39 19.70
C THR A 721 3.73 6.73 19.00
N ASP A 722 3.80 7.83 19.76
CA ASP A 722 4.10 9.17 19.21
C ASP A 722 5.55 9.27 18.71
N ASP A 723 6.50 8.67 19.43
CA ASP A 723 7.85 8.38 18.93
C ASP A 723 7.82 7.08 18.10
N TRP A 724 7.92 7.20 16.79
CA TRP A 724 7.77 6.06 15.88
C TRP A 724 8.98 5.11 15.96
N GLN A 725 10.17 5.66 16.18
CA GLN A 725 11.37 4.88 16.40
C GLN A 725 11.27 4.07 17.70
N ALA A 726 10.62 4.60 18.75
CA ALA A 726 10.32 3.81 19.94
C ALA A 726 9.35 2.65 19.64
N GLY A 727 8.34 2.88 18.82
CA GLY A 727 7.41 1.84 18.36
C GLY A 727 8.12 0.73 17.59
N ALA A 728 9.03 1.10 16.68
CA ALA A 728 9.88 0.18 15.95
C ALA A 728 10.81 -0.63 16.87
N ARG A 729 11.49 0.01 17.82
CA ARG A 729 12.33 -0.69 18.82
C ARG A 729 11.52 -1.68 19.66
N HIS A 730 10.29 -1.34 20.01
CA HIS A 730 9.39 -2.23 20.73
C HIS A 730 9.00 -3.45 19.87
N LEU A 731 8.61 -3.24 18.59
CA LEU A 731 8.36 -4.36 17.67
C LEU A 731 9.58 -5.28 17.56
N GLN A 732 10.78 -4.71 17.37
CA GLN A 732 12.01 -5.49 17.27
C GLN A 732 12.25 -6.37 18.51
N THR A 733 12.03 -5.81 19.70
CA THR A 733 12.15 -6.53 20.97
C THR A 733 11.18 -7.71 21.04
N ASP A 734 9.91 -7.51 20.65
CA ASP A 734 8.90 -8.56 20.66
C ASP A 734 9.20 -9.66 19.64
N ILE A 735 9.72 -9.30 18.44
CA ILE A 735 10.18 -10.27 17.44
C ILE A 735 11.27 -11.15 18.02
N GLU A 736 12.32 -10.55 18.59
CA GLU A 736 13.44 -11.29 19.17
C GLU A 736 12.99 -12.20 20.30
N GLN A 737 12.12 -11.69 21.19
CA GLN A 737 11.59 -12.46 22.31
C GLN A 737 10.76 -13.66 21.84
N HIS A 738 9.80 -13.46 20.93
CA HIS A 738 8.93 -14.53 20.46
C HIS A 738 9.69 -15.59 19.67
N MET A 739 10.63 -15.19 18.81
CA MET A 739 11.46 -16.12 18.06
C MET A 739 12.42 -16.89 18.98
N LYS A 740 13.04 -16.22 19.95
CA LYS A 740 13.90 -16.88 20.94
C LYS A 740 13.16 -17.93 21.75
N LEU A 741 11.97 -17.59 22.29
CA LEU A 741 11.16 -18.53 23.06
C LEU A 741 10.74 -19.75 22.24
N THR A 742 10.33 -19.54 20.99
CA THR A 742 9.97 -20.61 20.06
C THR A 742 11.17 -21.52 19.78
N LYS A 743 12.33 -20.92 19.50
CA LYS A 743 13.58 -21.65 19.24
C LYS A 743 13.98 -22.49 20.46
N GLU A 744 14.00 -21.90 21.65
CA GLU A 744 14.34 -22.61 22.89
C GLU A 744 13.40 -23.78 23.17
N PHE A 745 12.10 -23.60 22.96
CA PHE A 745 11.13 -24.69 23.07
C PHE A 745 11.42 -25.82 22.07
N PHE A 746 11.62 -25.47 20.79
CA PHE A 746 11.89 -26.44 19.73
C PHE A 746 13.17 -27.23 20.01
N GLU A 747 14.27 -26.54 20.31
CA GLU A 747 15.56 -27.17 20.58
C GLU A 747 15.53 -28.06 21.83
N ARG A 748 14.85 -27.62 22.90
CA ARG A 748 14.68 -28.42 24.12
C ARG A 748 13.88 -29.69 23.88
N THR A 749 12.89 -29.64 22.99
CA THR A 749 11.94 -30.74 22.76
C THR A 749 12.45 -31.75 21.74
N PHE A 750 13.08 -31.31 20.65
CA PHE A 750 13.48 -32.18 19.54
C PHE A 750 14.98 -32.16 19.24
N GLY A 751 15.71 -31.15 19.68
CA GLY A 751 17.12 -30.92 19.32
C GLY A 751 17.32 -29.77 18.32
N LYS A 752 18.59 -29.45 18.06
CA LYS A 752 18.97 -28.30 17.24
C LYS A 752 18.75 -28.52 15.74
N VAL A 753 18.35 -27.45 15.06
CA VAL A 753 18.16 -27.38 13.61
C VAL A 753 19.08 -26.37 12.94
#